data_AF-A0A8X7SIC8-F1
#
_entry.id   AF-A0A8X7SIC8-F1
#
_cell.length_a   1.000
_cell.length_b   1.000
_cell.length_c   1.000
_cell.angle_alpha   90.00
_cell.angle_beta   90.00
_cell.angle_gamma   90.00
#
_symmetry.space_group_name_H-M   'P 1'
#
loop_
_entity.id
_entity.type
_entity.pdbx_description
1 polymer ?
#
loop_
_entity_poly.entity_id
_entity_poly.type
_entity_poly.pdbx_seq_one_letter_code
_entity_poly.pdbx_strand_id
1 'polypeptide(L)'
;MEGIDVSKYTHSSVHRAVASKDHATLRSILSSLPKPRDPSEIQSEADSLSEEATSDAISVVIDRRDVPRRDTPLHLAVKLCDAAAAEMLMVAGADWTLQNEDGWNALQEAVCSRQESIAMIIVRHYQPLAWAKWCRRLPRLVATMRKMKDFYLEMSFHFESSVVPFVSKVAPSDTYKVWKVGSNLRADMTMAGFDGFKIQRSDQSILFLGDGSEDGKVPRGSLYMVNHKDKEVMNALDGASSVATDEDVRKEVAAMCRSSIFRPGIDVTQAVLNPQTNWRRQEKSEMVGPWKAKVYEMNNVVVSIKSRKVPGSSAADKENGGCGGGDEDLCDVLTDEEQKQLEAALKLDLPEFPNVNSENGFEAPCMDSSPSHKKKGWLGGWRKKETTMIKQEKEIKYAPPRSSLCVNEKVSNLLGDTNQIKPGRHSVDNELTRKPRVSSSVLSKSHQESEYKKGLRPVLWLSTNFPLQTEELLPLLDILANKVKAIRRLRELLTTKLPTGTFPVKVAIPVVPTIRVLVTFTKFEEVDPADEFKTPPSSPTASSGCESPAEFTNASSSSSWFRRVRSNKDGSSRKSQTLQDPFAIPAGVLARKLRTNVCGTTKIFRRTCSTNIVSSSVSIGESNAKRNLTGDSPQHDIAIVGGGMVGIALAASLASKPLTKHLNVAIIDNNPLLGRKNIIEKGYPPDPRVSTVTPATISFLKDIGAWKYIEEQRHAYFDKMQVWDYTGLGYTRYNAKDVDQDILGCVVENKVLQSSQLSCVQESDLQKTIYPARLNSMDMLPSSSLTGLGEVPSTTDLFMRGRLAKLELSDGNNVYAKLVVGADGSKSRVRELAGIKTTGWNYSQNAIICTVEHTVENFTAWQRFLPNGPIALLPVGDKFSNIVWTMDPTEASDRKSMSEDAFIKAVNDALDYGYGPHPETTSSGGSSLSWLTGAVSISAKERFETPPKVVKLSSERMMFPLSLRHAKDYVSNRVALVGDSAHTVHPLAGQGVNLGFADACALSRAIAEGIALGTDIGELNLLKRYEAERKPANIAMMAVLDGIQKMYAVNFGPLNALRAAAFHGAHYISPLKKRIISYASGEQSLPLFS
;
A
#
# COMPACT_ATOMS: atom_id res chain seq x y z
N MET A 1 29.00 31.50 20.08
CA MET A 1 29.01 32.02 18.69
C MET A 1 30.38 32.63 18.47
N GLU A 2 31.17 32.08 17.55
CA GLU A 2 32.42 32.71 17.13
C GLU A 2 32.11 33.88 16.18
N GLY A 3 32.98 34.89 16.15
CA GLY A 3 32.81 36.01 15.22
C GLY A 3 33.00 35.57 13.78
N ILE A 4 32.04 35.89 12.90
CA ILE A 4 32.20 35.63 11.47
C ILE A 4 33.31 36.53 10.92
N ASP A 5 34.34 35.89 10.38
CA ASP A 5 35.49 36.57 9.79
C ASP A 5 35.10 37.28 8.48
N VAL A 6 34.84 38.58 8.58
CA VAL A 6 34.44 39.46 7.49
C VAL A 6 35.49 39.50 6.36
N SER A 7 36.77 39.20 6.62
CA SER A 7 37.81 39.21 5.59
C SER A 7 37.59 38.13 4.52
N LYS A 8 36.84 37.07 4.85
CA LYS A 8 36.52 35.97 3.92
C LYS A 8 35.43 36.31 2.89
N TYR A 9 34.88 37.53 2.94
CA TYR A 9 33.78 38.00 2.10
C TYR A 9 34.12 39.29 1.32
N THR A 10 35.38 39.73 1.29
CA THR A 10 35.80 41.01 0.69
C THR A 10 35.50 41.15 -0.80
N HIS A 11 35.38 40.04 -1.54
CA HIS A 11 35.04 39.97 -2.96
C HIS A 11 33.53 40.07 -3.26
N SER A 12 32.67 40.02 -2.25
CA SER A 12 31.21 40.13 -2.39
C SER A 12 30.66 41.20 -1.44
N SER A 13 30.36 42.37 -1.99
CA SER A 13 29.83 43.52 -1.24
C SER A 13 28.56 43.19 -0.44
N VAL A 14 27.65 42.39 -1.01
CA VAL A 14 26.43 41.92 -0.33
C VAL A 14 26.76 41.04 0.88
N HIS A 15 27.60 40.01 0.73
CA HIS A 15 28.02 39.18 1.86
C HIS A 15 28.75 40.00 2.93
N ARG A 16 29.64 40.91 2.53
CA ARG A 16 30.37 41.78 3.47
C ARG A 16 29.41 42.67 4.27
N ALA A 17 28.40 43.24 3.63
CA ALA A 17 27.39 44.06 4.31
C ALA A 17 26.56 43.23 5.30
N VAL A 18 26.11 42.03 4.91
CA VAL A 18 25.40 41.09 5.81
C VAL A 18 26.30 40.63 6.96
N ALA A 19 27.55 40.24 6.70
CA ALA A 19 28.53 39.82 7.71
C ALA A 19 28.82 40.92 8.75
N SER A 20 28.79 42.18 8.32
CA SER A 20 29.01 43.36 9.17
C SER A 20 27.74 43.92 9.80
N LYS A 21 26.56 43.35 9.49
CA LYS A 21 25.22 43.89 9.79
C LYS A 21 25.01 45.34 9.34
N ASP A 22 25.68 45.74 8.26
CA ASP A 22 25.53 47.07 7.66
C ASP A 22 24.30 47.11 6.75
N HIS A 23 23.15 47.36 7.37
CA HIS A 23 21.87 47.53 6.69
C HIS A 23 21.83 48.75 5.76
N ALA A 24 22.68 49.77 5.96
CA ALA A 24 22.70 50.96 5.14
C ALA A 24 23.41 50.70 3.80
N THR A 25 24.61 50.12 3.85
CA THR A 25 25.34 49.67 2.67
C THR A 25 24.58 48.56 1.93
N LEU A 26 24.00 47.59 2.65
CA LEU A 26 23.16 46.55 2.03
C LEU A 26 21.99 47.16 1.26
N ARG A 27 21.23 48.08 1.88
CA ARG A 27 20.11 48.77 1.23
C ARG A 27 20.56 49.59 0.02
N SER A 28 21.70 50.27 0.11
CA SER A 28 22.30 51.02 -1.00
C SER A 28 22.62 50.10 -2.18
N ILE A 29 23.32 48.99 -1.95
CA ILE A 29 23.64 47.99 -3.00
C ILE A 29 22.36 47.45 -3.63
N LEU A 30 21.40 46.98 -2.84
CA LEU A 30 20.16 46.40 -3.36
C LEU A 30 19.29 47.43 -4.11
N SER A 31 19.34 48.71 -3.71
CA SER A 31 18.65 49.80 -4.44
C SER A 31 19.29 50.18 -5.78
N SER A 32 20.57 49.80 -6.01
CA SER A 32 21.31 50.04 -7.25
C SER A 32 21.15 48.92 -8.30
N LEU A 33 20.52 47.80 -7.92
CA LEU A 33 20.25 46.69 -8.84
C LEU A 33 19.13 47.07 -9.83
N PRO A 34 19.15 46.54 -11.07
CA PRO A 34 18.02 46.69 -11.97
C PRO A 34 16.78 46.03 -11.36
N LYS A 35 15.62 46.66 -11.51
CA LYS A 35 14.35 46.08 -11.07
C LYS A 35 13.77 45.20 -12.18
N PRO A 36 13.31 43.98 -11.88
CA PRO A 36 12.60 43.15 -12.85
C PRO A 36 11.29 43.84 -13.27
N ARG A 37 10.86 43.63 -14.53
CA ARG A 37 9.56 44.12 -15.02
C ARG A 37 8.39 43.42 -14.31
N ASP A 38 7.20 44.02 -14.40
CA ASP A 38 5.99 43.36 -13.92
C ASP A 38 5.73 42.09 -14.76
N PRO A 39 5.52 40.91 -14.15
CA PRO A 39 5.32 39.67 -14.88
C PRO A 39 4.12 39.65 -15.85
N SER A 40 3.19 40.61 -15.76
CA SER A 40 2.06 40.75 -16.68
C SER A 40 2.40 41.51 -17.98
N GLU A 41 3.48 42.30 -17.99
CA GLU A 41 3.96 43.04 -19.18
C GLU A 41 4.75 42.13 -20.14
N ILE A 42 5.21 40.98 -19.68
CA ILE A 42 6.19 40.13 -20.38
C ILE A 42 5.47 39.13 -21.28
N GLN A 43 5.24 39.52 -22.53
CA GLN A 43 4.39 38.76 -23.46
C GLN A 43 5.11 38.17 -24.67
N SER A 44 6.39 38.54 -24.92
CA SER A 44 7.19 38.01 -26.04
C SER A 44 8.40 37.18 -25.59
N GLU A 45 8.91 36.33 -26.50
CA GLU A 45 10.16 35.59 -26.30
C GLU A 45 11.36 36.53 -26.10
N ALA A 46 11.38 37.68 -26.76
CA ALA A 46 12.45 38.68 -26.62
C ALA A 46 12.43 39.37 -25.25
N ASP A 47 11.25 39.77 -24.75
CA ASP A 47 11.11 40.31 -23.40
C ASP A 47 11.54 39.28 -22.36
N SER A 48 11.05 38.04 -22.49
CA SER A 48 11.39 36.89 -21.63
C SER A 48 12.90 36.64 -21.56
N LEU A 49 13.63 36.70 -22.68
CA LEU A 49 15.09 36.57 -22.71
C LEU A 49 15.80 37.78 -22.09
N SER A 50 15.33 39.00 -22.34
CA SER A 50 15.93 40.23 -21.77
C SER A 50 15.77 40.32 -20.24
N GLU A 51 14.64 39.86 -19.73
CA GLU A 51 14.33 39.80 -18.31
C GLU A 51 15.03 38.60 -17.63
N GLU A 52 15.21 37.46 -18.32
CA GLU A 52 16.04 36.36 -17.79
C GLU A 52 17.51 36.81 -17.65
N ALA A 53 18.07 37.51 -18.64
CA ALA A 53 19.40 38.11 -18.53
C ALA A 53 19.50 39.16 -17.39
N THR A 54 18.43 39.92 -17.15
CA THR A 54 18.34 40.86 -16.02
C THR A 54 18.30 40.12 -14.68
N SER A 55 17.52 39.03 -14.59
CA SER A 55 17.43 38.17 -13.42
C SER A 55 18.76 37.45 -13.13
N ASP A 56 19.52 37.06 -14.14
CA ASP A 56 20.85 36.47 -13.98
C ASP A 56 21.86 37.52 -13.47
N ALA A 57 21.83 38.75 -14.01
CA ALA A 57 22.66 39.85 -13.53
C ALA A 57 22.39 40.20 -12.04
N ILE A 58 21.12 40.16 -11.61
CA ILE A 58 20.74 40.28 -10.19
C ILE A 58 21.30 39.11 -9.38
N SER A 59 21.12 37.87 -9.87
CA SER A 59 21.55 36.63 -9.18
C SER A 59 23.07 36.58 -8.97
N VAL A 60 23.87 37.08 -9.91
CA VAL A 60 25.34 37.19 -9.78
C VAL A 60 25.75 38.05 -8.57
N VAL A 61 24.92 39.01 -8.17
CA VAL A 61 25.18 39.91 -7.02
C VAL A 61 24.59 39.36 -5.72
N ILE A 62 23.31 38.95 -5.71
CA ILE A 62 22.57 38.61 -4.47
C ILE A 62 22.55 37.11 -4.14
N ASP A 63 22.84 36.22 -5.09
CA ASP A 63 22.79 34.76 -4.95
C ASP A 63 24.15 34.08 -5.21
N ARG A 64 25.21 34.89 -5.08
CA ARG A 64 26.61 34.48 -5.21
C ARG A 64 26.96 33.41 -4.16
N ARG A 65 27.83 32.45 -4.53
CA ARG A 65 28.21 31.27 -3.69
C ARG A 65 29.70 30.89 -3.78
N ASP A 66 30.56 31.84 -4.13
CA ASP A 66 32.02 31.70 -4.16
C ASP A 66 32.66 32.08 -2.81
N VAL A 67 32.01 31.68 -1.73
CA VAL A 67 32.34 32.00 -0.32
C VAL A 67 32.46 30.72 0.51
N PRO A 68 33.01 30.75 1.73
CA PRO A 68 33.08 29.57 2.60
C PRO A 68 31.72 28.90 2.78
N ARG A 69 31.71 27.55 2.77
CA ARG A 69 30.49 26.70 2.79
C ARG A 69 29.50 26.94 1.64
N ARG A 70 29.86 27.70 0.60
CA ARG A 70 28.99 28.05 -0.54
C ARG A 70 27.64 28.65 -0.12
N ASP A 71 27.58 29.26 1.05
CA ASP A 71 26.41 29.98 1.54
C ASP A 71 26.04 31.13 0.56
N THR A 72 24.75 31.46 0.46
CA THR A 72 24.33 32.75 -0.15
C THR A 72 24.24 33.83 0.94
N PRO A 73 24.12 35.12 0.59
CA PRO A 73 23.86 36.18 1.57
C PRO A 73 22.63 35.91 2.44
N LEU A 74 21.61 35.21 1.91
CA LEU A 74 20.42 34.81 2.64
C LEU A 74 20.72 33.70 3.68
N HIS A 75 21.57 32.72 3.34
CA HIS A 75 22.06 31.73 4.32
C HIS A 75 22.89 32.41 5.41
N LEU A 76 23.69 33.42 5.07
CA LEU A 76 24.49 34.19 6.01
C LEU A 76 23.61 35.03 6.94
N ALA A 77 22.54 35.65 6.42
CA ALA A 77 21.55 36.38 7.22
C ALA A 77 20.86 35.45 8.24
N VAL A 78 20.46 34.25 7.83
CA VAL A 78 19.95 33.19 8.74
C VAL A 78 21.01 32.82 9.78
N LYS A 79 22.26 32.53 9.39
CA LYS A 79 23.34 32.16 10.32
C LYS A 79 23.72 33.28 11.31
N LEU A 80 23.33 34.53 11.03
CA LEU A 80 23.49 35.70 11.91
C LEU A 80 22.22 36.09 12.68
N CYS A 81 21.12 35.35 12.57
CA CYS A 81 19.79 35.69 13.09
C CYS A 81 19.30 37.08 12.63
N ASP A 82 19.64 37.48 11.39
CA ASP A 82 19.43 38.82 10.86
C ASP A 82 18.18 38.89 9.97
N ALA A 83 17.03 39.12 10.62
CA ALA A 83 15.74 39.24 9.95
C ALA A 83 15.66 40.44 9.00
N ALA A 84 16.36 41.55 9.29
CA ALA A 84 16.34 42.75 8.47
C ALA A 84 17.15 42.55 7.17
N ALA A 85 18.32 41.90 7.25
CA ALA A 85 19.06 41.47 6.07
C ALA A 85 18.26 40.45 5.24
N ALA A 86 17.63 39.46 5.89
CA ALA A 86 16.82 38.46 5.20
C ALA A 86 15.60 39.06 4.48
N GLU A 87 14.88 40.00 5.10
CA GLU A 87 13.75 40.71 4.46
C GLU A 87 14.23 41.54 3.26
N MET A 88 15.30 42.31 3.40
CA MET A 88 15.85 43.09 2.28
C MET A 88 16.31 42.19 1.10
N LEU A 89 16.91 41.03 1.38
CA LEU A 89 17.33 40.07 0.36
C LEU A 89 16.14 39.37 -0.32
N MET A 90 15.11 38.96 0.42
CA MET A 90 13.89 38.38 -0.14
C MET A 90 13.10 39.40 -0.97
N VAL A 91 13.04 40.66 -0.55
CA VAL A 91 12.44 41.76 -1.34
C VAL A 91 13.24 42.07 -2.61
N ALA A 92 14.56 41.92 -2.58
CA ALA A 92 15.42 42.00 -3.77
C ALA A 92 15.34 40.76 -4.70
N GLY A 93 14.63 39.71 -4.28
CA GLY A 93 14.35 38.53 -5.10
C GLY A 93 15.33 37.37 -5.01
N ALA A 94 16.11 37.27 -3.92
CA ALA A 94 17.08 36.20 -3.72
C ALA A 94 16.47 34.78 -3.81
N ASP A 95 17.17 33.86 -4.48
CA ASP A 95 16.71 32.50 -4.74
C ASP A 95 16.94 31.58 -3.54
N TRP A 96 15.94 31.58 -2.65
CA TRP A 96 15.80 30.67 -1.51
C TRP A 96 15.91 29.16 -1.83
N THR A 97 15.82 28.74 -3.11
CA THR A 97 15.95 27.32 -3.49
C THR A 97 17.40 26.85 -3.57
N LEU A 98 18.35 27.80 -3.67
CA LEU A 98 19.77 27.52 -3.75
C LEU A 98 20.28 26.83 -2.49
N GLN A 99 21.29 25.99 -2.69
CA GLN A 99 21.90 25.17 -1.65
C GLN A 99 23.32 25.64 -1.34
N ASN A 100 23.66 25.57 -0.05
CA ASN A 100 25.02 25.62 0.44
C ASN A 100 25.76 24.27 0.24
N GLU A 101 27.02 24.19 0.66
CA GLU A 101 27.87 23.00 0.57
C GLU A 101 27.29 21.82 1.36
N ASP A 102 26.67 22.11 2.50
CA ASP A 102 25.95 21.16 3.35
C ASP A 102 24.63 20.67 2.72
N GLY A 103 24.22 21.21 1.55
CA GLY A 103 23.04 20.76 0.78
C GLY A 103 21.70 21.22 1.33
N TRP A 104 21.70 22.13 2.31
CA TRP A 104 20.51 22.79 2.84
C TRP A 104 20.26 24.10 2.08
N ASN A 105 19.01 24.55 2.08
CA ASN A 105 18.65 25.89 1.62
C ASN A 105 18.34 26.82 2.80
N ALA A 106 18.26 28.13 2.55
CA ALA A 106 18.10 29.12 3.63
C ALA A 106 16.82 28.94 4.46
N LEU A 107 15.73 28.46 3.87
CA LEU A 107 14.49 28.14 4.60
C LEU A 107 14.69 26.95 5.54
N GLN A 108 15.35 25.89 5.08
CA GLN A 108 15.65 24.71 5.88
C GLN A 108 16.62 25.04 7.03
N GLU A 109 17.64 25.86 6.77
CA GLU A 109 18.54 26.38 7.82
C GLU A 109 17.77 27.21 8.86
N ALA A 110 16.83 28.07 8.44
CA ALA A 110 16.03 28.88 9.34
C ALA A 110 15.10 28.02 10.23
N VAL A 111 14.43 27.02 9.65
CA VAL A 111 13.57 26.06 10.39
C VAL A 111 14.39 25.23 11.38
N CYS A 112 15.50 24.63 10.95
CA CYS A 112 16.38 23.84 11.82
C CYS A 112 17.02 24.69 12.93
N SER A 113 17.27 25.99 12.67
CA SER A 113 17.78 26.94 13.67
C SER A 113 16.68 27.56 14.55
N ARG A 114 15.41 27.11 14.44
CA ARG A 114 14.23 27.68 15.12
C ARG A 114 14.01 29.19 14.90
N GLN A 115 14.50 29.73 13.79
CA GLN A 115 14.34 31.14 13.43
C GLN A 115 13.01 31.37 12.73
N GLU A 116 11.91 31.16 13.46
CA GLU A 116 10.54 31.25 12.92
C GLU A 116 10.28 32.61 12.24
N SER A 117 10.84 33.71 12.75
CA SER A 117 10.72 35.03 12.11
C SER A 117 11.34 35.09 10.71
N ILE A 118 12.49 34.46 10.49
CA ILE A 118 13.15 34.44 9.17
C ILE A 118 12.53 33.39 8.25
N ALA A 119 12.13 32.24 8.80
CA ALA A 119 11.32 31.27 8.06
C ALA A 119 10.00 31.90 7.57
N MET A 120 9.31 32.67 8.42
CA MET A 120 8.12 33.45 8.06
C MET A 120 8.38 34.43 6.92
N ILE A 121 9.48 35.18 6.96
CA ILE A 121 9.88 36.10 5.88
C ILE A 121 10.08 35.32 4.56
N ILE A 122 10.83 34.22 4.58
CA ILE A 122 11.07 33.44 3.36
C ILE A 122 9.77 32.82 2.83
N VAL A 123 8.92 32.26 3.71
CA VAL A 123 7.61 31.67 3.36
C VAL A 123 6.63 32.72 2.80
N ARG A 124 6.67 33.97 3.29
CA ARG A 124 5.83 35.07 2.79
C ARG A 124 6.21 35.48 1.36
N HIS A 125 7.50 35.44 1.01
CA HIS A 125 8.01 35.95 -0.27
C HIS A 125 8.20 34.87 -1.35
N TYR A 126 8.39 33.59 -1.02
CA TYR A 126 8.77 32.59 -2.03
C TYR A 126 7.67 32.28 -3.06
N GLN A 127 6.39 32.28 -2.68
CA GLN A 127 5.29 31.97 -3.63
C GLN A 127 5.18 33.05 -4.73
N PRO A 128 5.11 34.37 -4.40
CA PRO A 128 5.18 35.43 -5.41
C PRO A 128 6.47 35.40 -6.26
N LEU A 129 7.64 35.13 -5.66
CA LEU A 129 8.91 35.07 -6.41
C LEU A 129 8.97 33.89 -7.38
N ALA A 130 8.52 32.70 -6.96
CA ALA A 130 8.44 31.52 -7.81
C ALA A 130 7.42 31.72 -8.95
N TRP A 131 6.28 32.36 -8.66
CA TRP A 131 5.29 32.73 -9.67
C TRP A 131 5.85 33.73 -10.69
N ALA A 132 6.49 34.81 -10.22
CA ALA A 132 7.15 35.78 -11.09
C ALA A 132 8.28 35.14 -11.93
N LYS A 133 9.02 34.16 -11.40
CA LYS A 133 10.05 33.42 -12.13
C LYS A 133 9.47 32.45 -13.17
N TRP A 134 8.28 31.90 -12.93
CA TRP A 134 7.52 31.12 -13.92
C TRP A 134 6.99 32.00 -15.06
N CYS A 135 6.26 33.07 -14.73
CA CYS A 135 5.72 34.01 -15.72
C CYS A 135 6.81 34.61 -16.62
N ARG A 136 7.97 34.97 -16.05
CA ARG A 136 9.13 35.47 -16.83
C ARG A 136 9.67 34.48 -17.87
N ARG A 137 9.54 33.17 -17.64
CA ARG A 137 10.00 32.10 -18.54
C ARG A 137 8.92 31.59 -19.51
N LEU A 138 7.65 31.85 -19.20
CA LEU A 138 6.51 31.32 -19.94
C LEU A 138 6.51 31.68 -21.44
N PRO A 139 6.80 32.92 -21.89
CA PRO A 139 6.79 33.25 -23.32
C PRO A 139 7.88 32.49 -24.10
N ARG A 140 9.08 32.36 -23.54
CA ARG A 140 10.17 31.54 -24.10
C ARG A 140 9.78 30.06 -24.18
N LEU A 141 9.14 29.51 -23.15
CA LEU A 141 8.64 28.13 -23.13
C LEU A 141 7.58 27.89 -24.21
N VAL A 142 6.59 28.78 -24.32
CA VAL A 142 5.52 28.73 -25.35
C VAL A 142 6.10 28.86 -26.77
N ALA A 143 7.06 29.77 -26.98
CA ALA A 143 7.75 29.91 -28.26
C ALA A 143 8.61 28.69 -28.60
N THR A 144 9.25 28.05 -27.61
CA THR A 144 10.01 26.81 -27.80
C THR A 144 9.10 25.65 -28.18
N MET A 145 7.96 25.49 -27.50
CA MET A 145 6.96 24.48 -27.87
C MET A 145 6.41 24.69 -29.29
N ARG A 146 6.12 25.94 -29.69
CA ARG A 146 5.65 26.26 -31.04
C ARG A 146 6.67 25.95 -32.15
N LYS A 147 7.97 25.85 -31.81
CA LYS A 147 9.05 25.47 -32.75
C LYS A 147 9.20 23.94 -32.91
N MET A 148 8.75 23.15 -31.93
CA MET A 148 8.72 21.69 -32.04
C MET A 148 7.63 21.25 -33.02
N LYS A 149 7.82 20.09 -33.67
CA LYS A 149 6.74 19.35 -34.36
C LYS A 149 5.59 19.01 -33.39
N ASP A 150 4.41 18.71 -33.93
CA ASP A 150 3.29 18.18 -33.15
C ASP A 150 3.33 16.65 -33.14
N PHE A 151 3.08 16.02 -31.98
CA PHE A 151 3.31 14.59 -31.81
C PHE A 151 2.49 13.95 -30.68
N TYR A 152 2.35 12.63 -30.78
CA TYR A 152 1.95 11.72 -29.71
C TYR A 152 3.14 10.86 -29.27
N LEU A 153 3.33 10.71 -27.95
CA LEU A 153 4.43 9.99 -27.33
C LEU A 153 3.92 9.12 -26.16
N GLU A 154 4.31 7.84 -26.14
CA GLU A 154 4.07 6.94 -25.01
C GLU A 154 5.36 6.70 -24.22
N MET A 155 5.34 7.09 -22.94
CA MET A 155 6.44 6.88 -21.99
C MET A 155 5.98 5.90 -20.90
N SER A 156 6.43 4.65 -21.01
CA SER A 156 6.03 3.57 -20.10
C SER A 156 7.06 3.35 -18.99
N PHE A 157 6.59 3.37 -17.74
CA PHE A 157 7.35 3.04 -16.54
C PHE A 157 6.98 1.64 -16.08
N HIS A 158 7.97 0.78 -15.82
CA HIS A 158 7.77 -0.54 -15.24
C HIS A 158 8.97 -0.97 -14.38
N PHE A 159 8.78 -1.97 -13.52
CA PHE A 159 9.83 -2.53 -12.69
C PHE A 159 10.20 -3.92 -13.20
N GLU A 160 11.48 -4.25 -13.14
CA GLU A 160 12.04 -5.52 -13.58
C GLU A 160 12.95 -6.06 -12.47
N SER A 161 12.88 -7.37 -12.20
CA SER A 161 13.77 -8.05 -11.25
C SER A 161 14.48 -9.23 -11.90
N SER A 162 15.76 -9.39 -11.57
CA SER A 162 16.59 -10.53 -11.98
C SER A 162 16.39 -11.78 -11.12
N VAL A 163 15.73 -11.66 -9.96
CA VAL A 163 15.60 -12.75 -8.96
C VAL A 163 14.15 -13.11 -8.69
N VAL A 164 13.24 -12.13 -8.70
CA VAL A 164 11.81 -12.37 -8.42
C VAL A 164 11.02 -12.33 -9.74
N PRO A 165 10.67 -13.49 -10.34
CA PRO A 165 9.83 -13.52 -11.52
C PRO A 165 8.48 -12.86 -11.23
N PHE A 166 7.90 -12.22 -12.25
CA PHE A 166 6.64 -11.48 -12.17
C PHE A 166 6.63 -10.20 -11.31
N VAL A 167 7.78 -9.63 -10.90
CA VAL A 167 7.81 -8.27 -10.31
C VAL A 167 7.11 -7.25 -11.20
N SER A 168 7.24 -7.35 -12.53
CA SER A 168 6.54 -6.51 -13.50
C SER A 168 5.00 -6.63 -13.51
N LYS A 169 4.43 -7.63 -12.82
CA LYS A 169 2.97 -7.81 -12.61
C LYS A 169 2.48 -7.31 -11.24
N VAL A 170 3.39 -7.16 -10.27
CA VAL A 170 3.05 -6.82 -8.86
C VAL A 170 3.44 -5.38 -8.52
N ALA A 171 4.61 -4.94 -9.02
CA ALA A 171 5.09 -3.58 -8.86
C ALA A 171 4.30 -2.59 -9.77
N PRO A 172 4.27 -1.29 -9.43
CA PRO A 172 3.53 -0.30 -10.21
C PRO A 172 4.12 -0.09 -11.61
N SER A 173 3.32 -0.41 -12.64
CA SER A 173 3.51 0.07 -14.00
C SER A 173 2.50 1.18 -14.33
N ASP A 174 2.92 2.12 -15.17
CA ASP A 174 2.08 3.21 -15.68
C ASP A 174 2.62 3.69 -17.04
N THR A 175 1.72 4.03 -17.97
CA THR A 175 2.08 4.47 -19.32
C THR A 175 1.54 5.87 -19.55
N TYR A 176 2.46 6.82 -19.58
CA TYR A 176 2.19 8.24 -19.73
C TYR A 176 1.95 8.51 -21.21
N LYS A 177 0.73 8.93 -21.53
CA LYS A 177 0.31 9.27 -22.90
C LYS A 177 0.40 10.78 -23.05
N VAL A 178 1.31 11.23 -23.90
CA VAL A 178 1.65 12.64 -24.04
C VAL A 178 1.32 13.12 -25.44
N TRP A 179 0.52 14.16 -25.56
CA TRP A 179 0.22 14.85 -26.81
C TRP A 179 0.72 16.27 -26.74
N LYS A 180 1.52 16.69 -27.72
CA LYS A 180 1.96 18.07 -27.90
C LYS A 180 1.36 18.58 -29.21
N VAL A 181 0.60 19.67 -29.14
CA VAL A 181 -0.10 20.29 -30.27
C VAL A 181 0.03 21.82 -30.18
N GLY A 182 0.66 22.46 -31.17
CA GLY A 182 0.97 23.88 -31.17
C GLY A 182 1.83 24.29 -29.96
N SER A 183 1.25 25.02 -29.01
CA SER A 183 1.86 25.36 -27.72
C SER A 183 1.21 24.65 -26.52
N ASN A 184 0.24 23.76 -26.77
CA ASN A 184 -0.47 23.01 -25.73
C ASN A 184 0.17 21.64 -25.51
N LEU A 185 0.09 21.16 -24.26
CA LEU A 185 0.58 19.84 -23.85
C LEU A 185 -0.48 19.14 -22.99
N ARG A 186 -0.84 17.92 -23.36
CA ARG A 186 -1.65 17.01 -22.55
C ARG A 186 -0.80 15.82 -22.14
N ALA A 187 -0.90 15.41 -20.88
CA ALA A 187 -0.32 14.18 -20.37
C ALA A 187 -1.33 13.40 -19.52
N ASP A 188 -1.75 12.23 -19.99
CA ASP A 188 -2.64 11.32 -19.26
C ASP A 188 -1.80 10.25 -18.55
N MET A 189 -2.15 9.95 -17.30
CA MET A 189 -1.44 9.00 -16.42
C MET A 189 -2.42 8.30 -15.47
N THR A 190 -2.07 7.08 -15.03
CA THR A 190 -2.93 6.27 -14.14
C THR A 190 -2.47 6.24 -12.69
N MET A 191 -1.33 6.85 -12.36
CA MET A 191 -0.81 6.98 -10.99
C MET A 191 -0.64 8.43 -10.53
N ALA A 192 -1.21 8.78 -9.38
CA ALA A 192 -0.93 10.02 -8.66
C ALA A 192 0.47 10.04 -8.05
N GLY A 193 1.01 8.85 -7.71
CA GLY A 193 2.30 8.73 -7.07
C GLY A 193 2.57 7.35 -6.46
N PHE A 194 3.79 7.22 -5.96
CA PHE A 194 4.32 6.04 -5.30
C PHE A 194 5.08 6.50 -4.05
N ASP A 195 4.82 5.84 -2.92
CA ASP A 195 5.30 6.23 -1.59
C ASP A 195 5.79 4.97 -0.85
N GLY A 196 7.09 4.67 -1.00
CA GLY A 196 7.76 3.46 -0.50
C GLY A 196 7.27 2.18 -1.18
N PHE A 197 6.08 1.74 -0.80
CA PHE A 197 5.36 0.57 -1.33
C PHE A 197 3.88 0.87 -1.65
N LYS A 198 3.33 2.02 -1.24
CA LYS A 198 1.93 2.35 -1.50
C LYS A 198 1.76 3.00 -2.88
N ILE A 199 1.04 2.30 -3.75
CA ILE A 199 0.71 2.73 -5.12
C ILE A 199 -0.58 3.54 -5.10
N GLN A 200 -0.51 4.86 -5.27
CA GLN A 200 -1.72 5.69 -5.38
C GLN A 200 -2.13 5.79 -6.86
N ARG A 201 -3.04 4.92 -7.31
CA ARG A 201 -3.67 5.04 -8.64
C ARG A 201 -4.68 6.20 -8.68
N SER A 202 -4.64 6.97 -9.75
CA SER A 202 -5.62 8.00 -10.10
C SER A 202 -5.64 8.21 -11.61
N ASP A 203 -6.82 8.15 -12.20
CA ASP A 203 -7.05 8.46 -13.61
C ASP A 203 -7.07 9.99 -13.81
N GLN A 204 -5.98 10.55 -14.32
CA GLN A 204 -5.76 12.01 -14.38
C GLN A 204 -5.11 12.47 -15.69
N SER A 205 -5.60 13.59 -16.22
CA SER A 205 -4.92 14.38 -17.24
C SER A 205 -4.29 15.63 -16.63
N ILE A 206 -3.05 15.92 -17.01
CA ILE A 206 -2.46 17.27 -16.88
C ILE A 206 -2.62 17.97 -18.23
N LEU A 207 -3.18 19.18 -18.23
CA LEU A 207 -3.40 20.01 -19.41
C LEU A 207 -2.66 21.34 -19.24
N PHE A 208 -1.69 21.63 -20.10
CA PHE A 208 -1.04 22.93 -20.20
C PHE A 208 -1.52 23.63 -21.47
N LEU A 209 -2.07 24.83 -21.30
CA LEU A 209 -2.65 25.64 -22.38
C LEU A 209 -1.75 26.86 -22.62
N GLY A 210 -0.79 26.71 -23.52
CA GLY A 210 0.26 27.69 -23.77
C GLY A 210 -0.32 29.02 -24.27
N ASP A 211 -1.13 28.96 -25.33
CA ASP A 211 -1.80 30.13 -25.92
C ASP A 211 -3.12 30.54 -25.23
N GLY A 212 -3.59 29.76 -24.25
CA GLY A 212 -4.80 30.02 -23.47
C GLY A 212 -6.07 29.52 -24.18
N SER A 213 -7.20 30.20 -23.95
CA SER A 213 -8.47 29.99 -24.68
C SER A 213 -8.79 31.21 -25.54
N GLU A 214 -9.28 30.99 -26.77
CA GLU A 214 -9.66 32.05 -27.71
C GLU A 214 -10.71 33.01 -27.15
N ASP A 215 -11.59 32.51 -26.26
CA ASP A 215 -12.58 33.29 -25.51
C ASP A 215 -11.97 34.29 -24.51
N GLY A 216 -10.65 34.27 -24.29
CA GLY A 216 -9.95 35.03 -23.25
C GLY A 216 -10.21 34.56 -21.81
N LYS A 217 -11.15 33.64 -21.60
CA LYS A 217 -11.57 33.09 -20.29
C LYS A 217 -10.49 32.30 -19.56
N VAL A 218 -9.48 31.82 -20.28
CA VAL A 218 -8.33 31.07 -19.73
C VAL A 218 -7.04 31.76 -20.17
N PRO A 219 -6.21 32.26 -19.24
CA PRO A 219 -4.99 32.97 -19.58
C PRO A 219 -3.90 32.04 -20.12
N ARG A 220 -2.97 32.61 -20.88
CA ARG A 220 -1.79 31.92 -21.42
C ARG A 220 -0.98 31.22 -20.32
N GLY A 221 -0.47 30.03 -20.65
CA GLY A 221 0.30 29.19 -19.72
C GLY A 221 -0.46 28.59 -18.56
N SER A 222 -1.80 28.53 -18.64
CA SER A 222 -2.61 27.88 -17.60
C SER A 222 -2.33 26.38 -17.54
N LEU A 223 -2.10 25.86 -16.34
CA LEU A 223 -1.87 24.44 -16.07
C LEU A 223 -3.05 23.89 -15.26
N TYR A 224 -3.82 22.96 -15.83
CA TYR A 224 -4.93 22.29 -15.18
C TYR A 224 -4.59 20.83 -14.86
N MET A 225 -5.17 20.33 -13.77
CA MET A 225 -5.32 18.90 -13.51
C MET A 225 -6.80 18.54 -13.64
N VAL A 226 -7.09 17.54 -14.45
CA VAL A 226 -8.42 16.90 -14.55
C VAL A 226 -8.34 15.55 -13.88
N ASN A 227 -9.22 15.29 -12.92
CA ASN A 227 -9.39 13.99 -12.27
C ASN A 227 -10.69 13.38 -12.77
N HIS A 228 -10.59 12.41 -13.68
CA HIS A 228 -11.71 11.84 -14.43
C HIS A 228 -12.65 11.05 -13.51
N LYS A 229 -12.08 10.30 -12.56
CA LYS A 229 -12.79 9.50 -11.56
C LYS A 229 -13.70 10.35 -10.66
N ASP A 230 -13.25 11.55 -10.32
CA ASP A 230 -13.93 12.48 -9.43
C ASP A 230 -14.70 13.60 -10.14
N LYS A 231 -14.53 13.73 -11.47
CA LYS A 231 -15.02 14.82 -12.32
C LYS A 231 -14.61 16.22 -11.83
N GLU A 232 -13.41 16.32 -11.25
CA GLU A 232 -12.86 17.59 -10.75
C GLU A 232 -11.80 18.15 -11.70
N VAL A 233 -11.96 19.44 -12.03
CA VAL A 233 -10.95 20.24 -12.73
C VAL A 233 -10.37 21.24 -11.74
N MET A 234 -9.06 21.19 -11.54
CA MET A 234 -8.32 22.14 -10.71
C MET A 234 -7.33 22.91 -11.59
N ASN A 235 -7.44 24.23 -11.67
CA ASN A 235 -6.31 25.05 -12.12
C ASN A 235 -5.20 24.89 -11.06
N ALA A 236 -4.06 24.34 -11.47
CA ALA A 236 -2.93 24.09 -10.62
C ALA A 236 -2.25 25.40 -10.15
N LEU A 237 -2.42 26.48 -10.90
CA LEU A 237 -1.81 27.79 -10.63
C LEU A 237 -2.79 28.77 -9.94
N ASP A 238 -4.02 28.35 -9.60
CA ASP A 238 -5.00 29.20 -8.89
C ASP A 238 -4.47 29.56 -7.49
N GLY A 239 -4.45 30.85 -7.17
CA GLY A 239 -3.85 31.39 -5.95
C GLY A 239 -2.33 31.60 -5.96
N ALA A 240 -1.59 31.17 -6.99
CA ALA A 240 -0.12 31.36 -7.05
C ALA A 240 0.30 32.85 -7.09
N SER A 241 -0.60 33.72 -7.53
CA SER A 241 -0.43 35.18 -7.52
C SER A 241 -0.94 35.89 -6.26
N SER A 242 -1.63 35.20 -5.33
CA SER A 242 -2.14 35.85 -4.12
C SER A 242 -1.15 35.74 -2.96
N VAL A 243 -0.88 36.86 -2.30
CA VAL A 243 -0.03 36.90 -1.11
C VAL A 243 -0.66 36.09 0.01
N ALA A 244 0.06 35.10 0.54
CA ALA A 244 -0.40 34.27 1.64
C ALA A 244 -0.64 35.12 2.90
N THR A 245 -1.75 34.87 3.60
CA THR A 245 -2.04 35.59 4.85
C THR A 245 -1.05 35.20 5.93
N ASP A 246 -0.63 36.13 6.80
CA ASP A 246 0.32 35.85 7.88
C ASP A 246 -0.11 34.67 8.76
N GLU A 247 -1.41 34.44 8.90
CA GLU A 247 -2.00 33.36 9.68
C GLU A 247 -2.00 32.00 8.95
N ASP A 248 -1.80 31.99 7.63
CA ASP A 248 -1.49 30.79 6.85
C ASP A 248 0.03 30.53 6.81
N VAL A 249 0.84 31.58 6.61
CA VAL A 249 2.31 31.52 6.66
C VAL A 249 2.78 30.96 8.02
N ARG A 250 2.17 31.40 9.15
CA ARG A 250 2.43 30.82 10.49
C ARG A 250 2.15 29.32 10.56
N LYS A 251 1.05 28.86 9.95
CA LYS A 251 0.70 27.42 9.96
C LYS A 251 1.65 26.60 9.10
N GLU A 252 2.16 27.18 8.03
CA GLU A 252 3.15 26.55 7.16
C GLU A 252 4.51 26.41 7.88
N VAL A 253 5.02 27.48 8.50
CA VAL A 253 6.24 27.44 9.32
C VAL A 253 6.08 26.49 10.53
N ALA A 254 4.97 26.58 11.27
CA ALA A 254 4.70 25.69 12.39
C ALA A 254 4.52 24.22 11.99
N ALA A 255 4.14 23.93 10.74
CA ALA A 255 4.13 22.57 10.20
C ALA A 255 5.55 22.09 9.85
N MET A 256 6.37 22.92 9.20
CA MET A 256 7.79 22.63 8.95
C MET A 256 8.55 22.32 10.24
N CYS A 257 8.35 23.12 11.29
CA CYS A 257 9.06 22.94 12.57
C CYS A 257 8.69 21.65 13.32
N ARG A 258 7.61 20.95 12.94
CA ARG A 258 7.14 19.71 13.60
C ARG A 258 7.69 18.43 12.96
N SER A 259 8.23 18.50 11.75
CA SER A 259 8.76 17.35 11.00
C SER A 259 10.27 17.49 10.79
N SER A 260 10.99 16.39 10.94
CA SER A 260 12.36 16.25 10.41
C SER A 260 12.38 16.51 8.89
N ILE A 261 13.45 17.14 8.40
CA ILE A 261 13.53 17.61 7.01
C ILE A 261 14.30 16.59 6.17
N PHE A 262 13.68 16.12 5.08
CA PHE A 262 14.26 15.10 4.18
C PHE A 262 14.47 15.65 2.77
N ARG A 263 15.67 15.44 2.22
CA ARG A 263 16.08 15.84 0.87
C ARG A 263 16.64 14.64 0.09
N PRO A 264 15.78 13.83 -0.56
CA PRO A 264 16.21 12.91 -1.59
C PRO A 264 16.61 13.68 -2.87
N GLY A 265 17.79 13.42 -3.42
CA GLY A 265 18.33 14.07 -4.61
C GLY A 265 19.17 13.12 -5.47
N ILE A 266 19.21 13.36 -6.78
CA ILE A 266 20.13 12.69 -7.70
C ILE A 266 21.19 13.72 -8.10
N ASP A 267 22.46 13.44 -7.80
CA ASP A 267 23.60 14.18 -8.33
C ASP A 267 24.12 13.45 -9.58
N VAL A 268 24.26 14.22 -10.66
CA VAL A 268 24.78 13.80 -11.96
C VAL A 268 25.90 14.73 -12.45
N THR A 269 26.40 15.65 -11.61
CA THR A 269 27.38 16.68 -12.00
C THR A 269 28.74 16.10 -12.40
N GLN A 270 29.11 14.94 -11.85
CA GLN A 270 30.33 14.19 -12.19
C GLN A 270 30.06 12.99 -13.11
N ALA A 271 28.84 12.83 -13.62
CA ALA A 271 28.42 11.64 -14.36
C ALA A 271 29.11 11.50 -15.72
N VAL A 272 29.53 10.28 -16.05
CA VAL A 272 30.25 9.95 -17.30
C VAL A 272 29.56 8.80 -18.01
N LEU A 273 29.35 8.94 -19.32
CA LEU A 273 28.73 7.92 -20.17
C LEU A 273 29.81 7.03 -20.80
N ASN A 274 29.85 5.76 -20.38
CA ASN A 274 30.75 4.76 -20.94
C ASN A 274 29.96 3.85 -21.90
N PRO A 275 30.35 3.70 -23.18
CA PRO A 275 29.68 2.75 -24.07
C PRO A 275 29.90 1.31 -23.59
N GLN A 276 28.82 0.52 -23.47
CA GLN A 276 28.95 -0.91 -23.23
C GLN A 276 29.51 -1.60 -24.48
N THR A 277 30.42 -2.56 -24.30
CA THR A 277 30.91 -3.40 -25.40
C THR A 277 30.31 -4.80 -25.34
N ASN A 278 30.11 -5.41 -26.51
CA ASN A 278 29.85 -6.85 -26.63
C ASN A 278 31.13 -7.68 -26.37
N TRP A 279 31.00 -9.01 -26.37
CA TRP A 279 32.13 -9.93 -26.16
C TRP A 279 33.25 -9.84 -27.21
N ARG A 280 33.01 -9.18 -28.35
CA ARG A 280 34.00 -8.88 -29.41
C ARG A 280 34.65 -7.50 -29.25
N ARG A 281 34.45 -6.82 -28.10
CA ARG A 281 34.90 -5.44 -27.82
C ARG A 281 34.32 -4.36 -28.76
N GLN A 282 33.26 -4.67 -29.50
CA GLN A 282 32.54 -3.68 -30.32
C GLN A 282 31.44 -3.02 -29.49
N GLU A 283 31.06 -1.78 -29.80
CA GLU A 283 29.94 -1.09 -29.16
C GLU A 283 28.66 -1.94 -29.20
N LYS A 284 27.99 -2.07 -28.06
CA LYS A 284 26.73 -2.80 -27.92
C LYS A 284 25.58 -1.96 -28.45
N SER A 285 24.86 -2.48 -29.44
CA SER A 285 23.60 -1.88 -29.92
C SER A 285 22.44 -2.85 -29.77
N GLU A 286 21.30 -2.37 -29.29
CA GLU A 286 20.06 -3.13 -29.11
C GLU A 286 18.91 -2.45 -29.87
N MET A 287 17.89 -3.23 -30.26
CA MET A 287 16.62 -2.68 -30.77
C MET A 287 15.68 -2.39 -29.60
N VAL A 288 15.10 -1.19 -29.58
CA VAL A 288 14.10 -0.76 -28.61
C VAL A 288 12.86 -0.33 -29.40
N GLY A 289 11.91 -1.27 -29.55
CA GLY A 289 10.85 -1.13 -30.55
C GLY A 289 11.46 -1.02 -31.96
N PRO A 290 11.04 -0.04 -32.79
CA PRO A 290 11.62 0.16 -34.12
C PRO A 290 13.00 0.84 -34.09
N TRP A 291 13.49 1.31 -32.95
CA TRP A 291 14.68 2.15 -32.85
C TRP A 291 15.95 1.35 -32.54
N LYS A 292 16.97 1.45 -33.39
CA LYS A 292 18.32 0.94 -33.09
C LYS A 292 19.06 1.92 -32.19
N ALA A 293 19.45 1.49 -30.99
CA ALA A 293 20.11 2.33 -30.00
C ALA A 293 21.47 1.76 -29.58
N LYS A 294 22.44 2.62 -29.30
CA LYS A 294 23.70 2.27 -28.63
C LYS A 294 23.48 2.24 -27.11
N VAL A 295 24.09 1.27 -26.42
CA VAL A 295 23.93 1.08 -24.97
C VAL A 295 25.11 1.70 -24.22
N TYR A 296 24.83 2.58 -23.26
CA TYR A 296 25.80 3.24 -22.40
C TYR A 296 25.52 2.94 -20.92
N GLU A 297 26.55 2.67 -20.14
CA GLU A 297 26.51 2.69 -18.68
C GLU A 297 26.87 4.09 -18.18
N MET A 298 26.07 4.64 -17.28
CA MET A 298 26.22 5.99 -16.74
C MET A 298 26.86 5.90 -15.35
N ASN A 299 28.16 6.17 -15.28
CA ASN A 299 28.95 6.09 -14.06
C ASN A 299 28.95 7.43 -13.30
N ASN A 300 29.34 7.41 -12.02
CA ASN A 300 29.38 8.55 -11.09
C ASN A 300 28.03 9.26 -10.84
N VAL A 301 26.90 8.58 -11.03
CA VAL A 301 25.59 9.06 -10.55
C VAL A 301 25.47 8.73 -9.07
N VAL A 302 25.10 9.71 -8.23
CA VAL A 302 24.94 9.50 -6.78
C VAL A 302 23.54 9.89 -6.35
N VAL A 303 22.78 8.95 -5.80
CA VAL A 303 21.59 9.29 -5.03
C VAL A 303 22.02 9.64 -3.61
N SER A 304 21.58 10.81 -3.15
CA SER A 304 21.71 11.23 -1.76
C SER A 304 20.34 11.35 -1.11
N ILE A 305 20.24 10.98 0.15
CA ILE A 305 19.11 11.30 1.03
C ILE A 305 19.72 11.98 2.26
N LYS A 306 19.54 13.31 2.34
CA LYS A 306 19.92 14.09 3.53
C LYS A 306 18.73 14.21 4.46
N SER A 307 18.99 14.08 5.75
CA SER A 307 18.00 14.17 6.82
C SER A 307 18.53 15.00 7.98
N ARG A 308 17.68 15.86 8.55
CA ARG A 308 18.01 16.71 9.70
C ARG A 308 16.83 16.75 10.66
N LYS A 309 17.09 16.39 11.92
CA LYS A 309 16.09 16.49 13.00
C LYS A 309 15.90 17.97 13.33
N VAL A 310 14.66 18.46 13.31
CA VAL A 310 14.33 19.81 13.80
C VAL A 310 14.24 19.74 15.32
N PRO A 311 14.98 20.55 16.10
CA PRO A 311 14.98 20.46 17.55
C PRO A 311 13.56 20.63 18.13
N GLY A 312 13.08 19.65 18.89
CA GLY A 312 11.72 19.67 19.49
C GLY A 312 10.57 19.51 18.50
N SER A 313 10.77 18.73 17.43
CA SER A 313 9.68 17.92 16.87
C SER A 313 9.16 16.92 17.92
N SER A 314 7.96 16.35 17.72
CA SER A 314 7.37 15.41 18.69
C SER A 314 8.08 14.05 18.82
N ALA A 315 9.20 13.85 18.12
CA ALA A 315 10.12 12.73 18.32
C ALA A 315 11.11 12.99 19.47
N ALA A 316 11.41 14.27 19.77
CA ALA A 316 12.48 14.63 20.71
C ALA A 316 12.16 14.38 22.20
N ASP A 317 10.87 14.32 22.57
CA ASP A 317 10.44 14.28 23.97
C ASP A 317 10.33 12.84 24.55
N LYS A 318 10.92 11.83 23.89
CA LYS A 318 10.83 10.41 24.32
C LYS A 318 12.12 9.78 24.83
N GLU A 319 13.28 10.38 24.62
CA GLU A 319 14.57 9.77 24.94
C GLU A 319 15.36 10.59 25.95
N ASN A 320 15.44 10.09 27.19
CA ASN A 320 16.36 10.62 28.19
C ASN A 320 16.76 9.50 29.18
N GLY A 321 17.53 8.52 28.72
CA GLY A 321 17.92 7.36 29.54
C GLY A 321 18.80 6.32 28.85
N GLY A 322 20.12 6.58 28.80
CA GLY A 322 21.14 5.59 28.41
C GLY A 322 21.98 5.99 27.19
N CYS A 323 23.31 5.99 27.32
CA CYS A 323 24.23 6.29 26.22
C CYS A 323 24.64 5.01 25.48
N GLY A 324 24.31 4.91 24.17
CA GLY A 324 24.46 3.67 23.39
C GLY A 324 25.28 3.73 22.09
N GLY A 325 25.67 4.91 21.60
CA GLY A 325 26.73 5.04 20.59
C GLY A 325 26.39 4.78 19.11
N GLY A 326 25.52 5.59 18.52
CA GLY A 326 25.93 6.31 17.29
C GLY A 326 25.66 5.70 15.91
N ASP A 327 24.59 4.94 15.71
CA ASP A 327 24.06 4.59 14.36
C ASP A 327 22.53 4.86 14.21
N GLU A 328 21.88 5.49 15.19
CA GLU A 328 20.41 5.52 15.34
C GLU A 328 19.72 6.79 14.75
N ASP A 329 20.46 7.69 14.10
CA ASP A 329 19.95 9.00 13.63
C ASP A 329 19.31 8.98 12.21
N LEU A 330 18.75 7.84 11.78
CA LEU A 330 18.01 7.71 10.50
C LEU A 330 16.55 7.22 10.68
N CYS A 331 16.10 6.97 11.92
CA CYS A 331 14.87 6.23 12.24
C CYS A 331 13.52 7.00 12.09
N ASP A 332 13.52 8.26 11.62
CA ASP A 332 12.39 9.19 11.76
C ASP A 332 11.54 9.44 10.48
N VAL A 333 11.76 8.69 9.39
CA VAL A 333 10.88 8.76 8.18
C VAL A 333 10.81 7.48 7.37
N LEU A 334 11.78 6.58 7.52
CA LEU A 334 11.55 5.17 7.19
C LEU A 334 10.82 4.55 8.37
N THR A 335 9.75 3.80 8.10
CA THR A 335 9.18 2.93 9.13
C THR A 335 10.19 1.85 9.55
N ASP A 336 10.01 1.27 10.73
CA ASP A 336 10.75 0.11 11.25
C ASP A 336 10.97 -1.02 10.22
N GLU A 337 10.10 -1.13 9.22
CA GLU A 337 10.15 -2.11 8.15
C GLU A 337 11.09 -1.69 7.02
N GLU A 338 11.00 -0.44 6.58
CA GLU A 338 11.78 0.12 5.48
C GLU A 338 13.26 0.25 5.83
N GLN A 339 13.58 0.58 7.10
CA GLN A 339 14.95 0.58 7.60
C GLN A 339 15.57 -0.84 7.59
N LYS A 340 14.82 -1.85 8.05
CA LYS A 340 15.26 -3.25 8.03
C LYS A 340 15.43 -3.79 6.61
N GLN A 341 14.58 -3.35 5.67
CA GLN A 341 14.72 -3.68 4.24
C GLN A 341 15.94 -3.00 3.60
N LEU A 342 16.27 -1.76 3.98
CA LEU A 342 17.47 -1.07 3.53
C LEU A 342 18.75 -1.76 4.02
N GLU A 343 18.81 -2.15 5.30
CA GLU A 343 19.92 -2.93 5.85
C GLU A 343 20.06 -4.32 5.21
N ALA A 344 18.96 -5.02 4.98
CA ALA A 344 18.97 -6.31 4.30
C ALA A 344 19.53 -6.20 2.86
N ALA A 345 19.23 -5.09 2.17
CA ALA A 345 19.73 -4.79 0.84
C ALA A 345 21.19 -4.31 0.79
N LEU A 346 21.86 -4.12 1.93
CA LEU A 346 23.26 -3.67 2.05
C LEU A 346 24.22 -4.78 2.51
N LYS A 347 23.73 -5.95 2.92
CA LYS A 347 24.53 -7.06 3.49
C LYS A 347 24.89 -8.16 2.46
N LEU A 348 24.84 -7.86 1.15
CA LEU A 348 25.05 -8.82 0.06
C LEU A 348 25.93 -8.23 -1.08
N ASP A 349 27.21 -8.57 -1.09
CA ASP A 349 28.17 -8.20 -2.16
C ASP A 349 29.02 -9.42 -2.60
N LEU A 350 28.93 -9.75 -3.91
CA LEU A 350 29.88 -10.53 -4.74
C LEU A 350 30.09 -12.04 -4.42
N PRO A 351 30.63 -12.87 -5.34
CA PRO A 351 31.21 -12.57 -6.68
C PRO A 351 30.40 -13.12 -7.90
N GLU A 352 31.03 -13.14 -9.10
CA GLU A 352 30.40 -13.15 -10.42
C GLU A 352 30.45 -14.49 -11.23
N PHE A 353 29.74 -14.49 -12.40
CA PHE A 353 29.81 -15.39 -13.58
C PHE A 353 29.07 -16.75 -13.55
N PRO A 354 28.68 -17.35 -14.71
CA PRO A 354 28.60 -16.83 -16.10
C PRO A 354 27.20 -16.95 -16.76
N ASN A 355 27.04 -16.46 -18.01
CA ASN A 355 25.79 -16.50 -18.79
C ASN A 355 25.58 -17.82 -19.58
N VAL A 356 24.30 -18.23 -19.76
CA VAL A 356 23.82 -19.07 -20.87
C VAL A 356 22.45 -18.54 -21.35
N ASN A 357 22.22 -18.52 -22.67
CA ASN A 357 20.95 -18.12 -23.29
C ASN A 357 20.09 -19.34 -23.64
N SER A 358 18.76 -19.21 -23.62
CA SER A 358 17.90 -19.68 -24.72
C SER A 358 16.51 -19.03 -24.66
N GLU A 359 15.79 -19.09 -25.77
CA GLU A 359 14.51 -18.42 -26.02
C GLU A 359 13.34 -19.42 -26.00
N ASN A 360 12.15 -18.97 -25.59
CA ASN A 360 10.91 -19.05 -26.37
C ASN A 360 9.75 -18.42 -25.58
N GLY A 361 8.81 -17.78 -26.26
CA GLY A 361 7.67 -17.08 -25.66
C GLY A 361 6.32 -17.64 -26.11
N PHE A 362 5.26 -17.28 -25.39
CA PHE A 362 3.86 -17.35 -25.83
C PHE A 362 3.04 -16.23 -25.19
N GLU A 363 1.84 -15.97 -25.72
CA GLU A 363 1.18 -14.65 -25.66
C GLU A 363 0.29 -14.40 -24.43
N ALA A 364 -0.25 -13.17 -24.36
CA ALA A 364 -1.02 -12.63 -23.24
C ALA A 364 -2.49 -13.14 -23.18
N PRO A 365 -3.22 -12.86 -22.08
CA PRO A 365 -4.00 -11.62 -22.07
C PRO A 365 -3.93 -10.81 -20.74
N CYS A 366 -4.46 -9.59 -20.78
CA CYS A 366 -4.34 -8.57 -19.73
C CYS A 366 -5.69 -8.27 -19.01
N MET A 367 -5.65 -7.28 -18.09
CA MET A 367 -6.77 -6.49 -17.52
C MET A 367 -7.60 -7.09 -16.37
N ASP A 368 -8.04 -6.31 -15.37
CA ASP A 368 -7.44 -5.07 -14.79
C ASP A 368 -7.95 -4.80 -13.34
N SER A 369 -7.39 -3.77 -12.72
CA SER A 369 -7.64 -3.19 -11.39
C SER A 369 -8.90 -2.27 -11.36
N SER A 370 -9.24 -1.45 -10.34
CA SER A 370 -8.66 -1.05 -9.04
C SER A 370 -9.76 -0.44 -8.11
N PRO A 371 -9.53 -0.26 -6.79
CA PRO A 371 -10.46 0.39 -5.86
C PRO A 371 -10.46 1.94 -5.95
N SER A 372 -11.04 2.64 -4.96
CA SER A 372 -11.16 4.12 -4.90
C SER A 372 -10.34 4.76 -3.78
N HIS A 373 -9.85 5.99 -4.01
CA HIS A 373 -9.11 6.82 -3.06
C HIS A 373 -9.78 8.19 -2.89
N LYS A 374 -9.39 8.92 -1.83
CA LYS A 374 -9.84 10.30 -1.55
C LYS A 374 -8.91 11.35 -2.19
N LYS A 375 -9.51 12.49 -2.53
CA LYS A 375 -8.94 13.64 -3.26
C LYS A 375 -7.79 14.35 -2.53
N LYS A 376 -6.83 14.89 -3.29
CA LYS A 376 -5.83 15.90 -2.87
C LYS A 376 -5.53 16.87 -4.02
N GLY A 377 -5.39 18.16 -3.71
CA GLY A 377 -4.88 19.22 -4.60
C GLY A 377 -3.56 19.81 -4.09
N TRP A 378 -2.89 20.67 -4.88
CA TRP A 378 -1.45 21.00 -4.70
C TRP A 378 -1.07 21.52 -3.29
N LEU A 379 -1.90 22.34 -2.65
CA LEU A 379 -1.68 22.86 -1.29
C LEU A 379 -2.56 22.19 -0.21
N GLY A 380 -3.20 21.06 -0.55
CA GLY A 380 -4.12 20.33 0.34
C GLY A 380 -3.46 19.48 1.42
N GLY A 381 -2.13 19.48 1.54
CA GLY A 381 -1.41 18.65 2.50
C GLY A 381 -1.53 19.14 3.95
N TRP A 382 -1.43 20.46 4.19
CA TRP A 382 -1.14 21.01 5.52
C TRP A 382 -2.30 21.77 6.18
N ARG A 383 -3.44 21.97 5.49
CA ARG A 383 -4.68 22.49 6.10
C ARG A 383 -5.55 21.38 6.70
N LYS A 384 -5.13 20.78 7.83
CA LYS A 384 -6.07 20.07 8.71
C LYS A 384 -6.89 21.10 9.52
N LYS A 385 -8.22 20.98 9.50
CA LYS A 385 -9.10 21.55 10.53
C LYS A 385 -9.40 20.46 11.55
N GLU A 386 -8.77 20.55 12.71
CA GLU A 386 -9.17 19.75 13.88
C GLU A 386 -10.26 20.51 14.64
N THR A 387 -11.50 20.03 14.54
CA THR A 387 -12.64 20.57 15.29
C THR A 387 -12.71 19.89 16.65
N THR A 388 -11.72 20.17 17.50
CA THR A 388 -11.63 19.60 18.85
C THR A 388 -12.70 20.23 19.74
N MET A 389 -13.74 19.47 20.10
CA MET A 389 -14.71 19.92 21.10
C MET A 389 -14.04 19.96 22.49
N ILE A 390 -14.04 21.14 23.11
CA ILE A 390 -13.60 21.32 24.49
C ILE A 390 -14.55 20.54 25.40
N LYS A 391 -14.01 19.60 26.18
CA LYS A 391 -14.73 18.95 27.28
C LYS A 391 -14.02 19.33 28.58
N GLN A 392 -14.77 19.90 29.53
CA GLN A 392 -14.21 20.57 30.70
C GLN A 392 -13.53 19.59 31.66
N GLU A 393 -12.39 20.01 32.20
CA GLU A 393 -11.76 19.38 33.37
C GLU A 393 -12.60 19.60 34.64
N LYS A 394 -12.38 18.76 35.64
CA LYS A 394 -12.78 19.02 37.03
C LYS A 394 -11.61 18.70 37.96
N GLU A 395 -11.17 19.70 38.73
CA GLU A 395 -10.25 19.49 39.86
C GLU A 395 -10.91 18.64 40.97
N ILE A 396 -10.13 17.78 41.61
CA ILE A 396 -10.12 17.58 43.09
C ILE A 396 -8.64 17.50 43.53
N LYS A 397 -8.34 17.86 44.79
CA LYS A 397 -7.02 18.34 45.24
C LYS A 397 -6.28 17.40 46.23
N TYR A 398 -4.96 17.35 46.06
CA TYR A 398 -3.88 17.36 47.08
C TYR A 398 -3.74 16.26 48.18
N ALA A 399 -2.56 15.62 48.11
CA ALA A 399 -1.51 15.51 49.15
C ALA A 399 -1.37 14.24 50.07
N PRO A 400 -0.12 13.86 50.46
CA PRO A 400 0.23 12.64 51.23
C PRO A 400 0.63 12.95 52.70
N PRO A 401 1.14 11.99 53.54
CA PRO A 401 2.62 11.75 53.61
C PRO A 401 3.14 10.40 54.24
N ARG A 402 4.50 10.24 54.31
CA ARG A 402 5.33 9.33 55.19
C ARG A 402 5.35 7.82 54.87
N SER A 403 6.42 7.03 55.10
CA SER A 403 7.88 7.22 55.44
C SER A 403 8.67 5.95 54.96
N SER A 404 9.93 5.56 55.25
CA SER A 404 10.99 5.82 56.28
C SER A 404 12.40 5.47 55.67
N LEU A 405 13.58 5.94 56.14
CA LEU A 405 14.51 5.37 57.19
C LEU A 405 14.68 3.83 57.18
N CYS A 406 15.85 3.17 57.21
CA CYS A 406 17.29 3.51 57.47
C CYS A 406 18.24 2.55 56.66
N VAL A 407 19.53 2.83 56.30
CA VAL A 407 20.81 2.81 57.09
C VAL A 407 21.08 1.43 57.75
N ASN A 408 22.22 0.70 57.68
CA ASN A 408 23.68 0.93 57.40
C ASN A 408 24.35 -0.41 56.85
N GLU A 409 25.66 -0.76 56.71
CA GLU A 409 27.04 -0.20 56.86
C GLU A 409 28.11 -1.11 56.13
N LYS A 410 29.40 -0.70 56.06
CA LYS A 410 30.70 -1.45 55.80
C LYS A 410 31.04 -1.92 54.37
N VAL A 411 32.22 -1.70 53.75
CA VAL A 411 33.62 -1.29 54.07
C VAL A 411 34.66 -2.41 54.33
N SER A 412 35.63 -2.57 53.42
CA SER A 412 37.09 -2.71 53.69
C SER A 412 37.95 -2.65 52.41
N ASN A 413 39.22 -2.25 52.51
CA ASN A 413 40.18 -2.02 51.38
C ASN A 413 41.31 -3.07 51.33
N LEU A 414 42.11 -3.08 50.24
CA LEU A 414 43.57 -3.38 50.11
C LEU A 414 43.88 -3.42 48.57
N LEU A 415 44.72 -2.58 47.93
CA LEU A 415 46.17 -2.25 48.01
C LEU A 415 47.14 -3.22 47.27
N GLY A 416 48.09 -2.63 46.50
CA GLY A 416 49.18 -3.30 45.75
C GLY A 416 48.83 -3.62 44.28
N ASP A 417 49.33 -3.01 43.19
CA ASP A 417 50.46 -2.10 42.87
C ASP A 417 51.75 -2.76 42.30
N THR A 418 52.32 -2.15 41.24
CA THR A 418 53.59 -2.44 40.52
C THR A 418 53.81 -3.82 39.85
N ASN A 419 54.66 -4.03 38.81
CA ASN A 419 55.13 -3.22 37.64
C ASN A 419 55.94 -4.14 36.65
N GLN A 420 56.41 -3.59 35.51
CA GLN A 420 57.65 -3.92 34.74
C GLN A 420 57.74 -5.07 33.68
N ILE A 421 58.12 -4.62 32.45
CA ILE A 421 59.23 -5.11 31.57
C ILE A 421 59.02 -6.20 30.47
N LYS A 422 59.48 -5.85 29.25
CA LYS A 422 59.68 -6.60 27.97
C LYS A 422 61.19 -6.98 27.83
N PRO A 423 61.70 -7.89 26.93
CA PRO A 423 61.38 -8.09 25.49
C PRO A 423 61.42 -9.60 25.06
N GLY A 424 61.50 -10.07 23.79
CA GLY A 424 61.49 -9.50 22.41
C GLY A 424 62.15 -10.46 21.39
N ARG A 425 62.65 -9.94 20.24
CA ARG A 425 63.29 -10.62 19.07
C ARG A 425 62.33 -11.37 18.12
N HIS A 426 62.54 -11.44 16.78
CA HIS A 426 63.43 -10.69 15.87
C HIS A 426 62.96 -10.78 14.39
N SER A 427 63.04 -9.66 13.64
CA SER A 427 63.33 -9.52 12.18
C SER A 427 62.41 -10.23 11.14
N VAL A 428 62.38 -9.89 9.84
CA VAL A 428 63.25 -9.03 8.99
C VAL A 428 62.41 -8.01 8.18
N ASP A 429 63.06 -6.90 7.80
CA ASP A 429 62.60 -5.74 7.01
C ASP A 429 62.28 -6.09 5.51
N ASN A 430 61.82 -5.21 4.59
CA ASN A 430 62.15 -3.79 4.44
C ASN A 430 61.24 -2.96 3.50
N GLU A 431 61.08 -1.65 3.82
CA GLU A 431 60.77 -0.46 2.98
C GLU A 431 59.52 -0.41 2.03
N LEU A 432 58.91 0.75 1.69
CA LEU A 432 59.30 2.18 1.77
C LEU A 432 58.16 3.13 2.26
N THR A 433 58.53 4.04 3.17
CA THR A 433 58.04 5.43 3.39
C THR A 433 56.56 5.85 3.18
N ARG A 434 55.94 6.40 4.24
CA ARG A 434 55.06 7.60 4.15
C ARG A 434 55.22 8.51 5.38
N LYS A 435 55.12 9.82 5.19
CA LYS A 435 55.39 10.86 6.21
C LYS A 435 54.19 11.08 7.17
N PRO A 436 54.40 11.58 8.40
CA PRO A 436 53.37 11.67 9.43
C PRO A 436 52.32 12.76 9.16
N ARG A 437 51.10 12.55 9.68
CA ARG A 437 50.09 13.61 9.84
C ARG A 437 50.15 14.19 11.25
N VAL A 438 50.23 15.52 11.34
CA VAL A 438 50.11 16.28 12.58
C VAL A 438 48.68 16.15 13.12
N SER A 439 48.55 15.98 14.44
CA SER A 439 47.27 16.05 15.14
C SER A 439 46.84 17.51 15.34
N SER A 440 45.79 17.94 14.65
CA SER A 440 45.09 19.21 14.91
C SER A 440 43.63 18.92 15.28
N SER A 441 43.35 18.81 16.57
CA SER A 441 42.00 18.61 17.11
C SER A 441 41.14 19.86 16.94
N VAL A 442 40.04 19.75 16.20
CA VAL A 442 39.01 20.80 16.09
C VAL A 442 37.64 20.12 16.26
N LEU A 443 36.93 20.49 17.34
CA LEU A 443 35.51 20.19 17.53
C LEU A 443 34.69 21.04 16.52
N SER A 444 33.52 20.65 16.04
CA SER A 444 32.60 19.58 16.44
C SER A 444 31.79 19.07 15.23
N LYS A 445 31.40 17.79 15.22
CA LYS A 445 30.27 17.33 14.38
C LYS A 445 28.96 17.44 15.18
N SER A 446 27.90 17.92 14.53
CA SER A 446 26.55 18.01 15.09
C SER A 446 25.82 16.66 15.03
N HIS A 447 25.42 16.12 16.18
CA HIS A 447 24.59 14.91 16.32
C HIS A 447 23.12 15.15 15.92
N GLN A 448 22.85 15.72 14.73
CA GLN A 448 21.50 16.05 14.25
C GLN A 448 21.31 15.90 12.72
N GLU A 449 22.37 15.55 11.99
CA GLU A 449 22.37 15.45 10.53
C GLU A 449 22.88 14.09 10.05
N SER A 450 22.06 13.41 9.26
CA SER A 450 22.36 12.12 8.65
C SER A 450 22.31 12.23 7.13
N GLU A 451 23.31 11.66 6.44
CA GLU A 451 23.41 11.67 4.99
C GLU A 451 23.66 10.24 4.48
N TYR A 452 22.66 9.66 3.82
CA TYR A 452 22.82 8.44 3.08
C TYR A 452 23.21 8.76 1.63
N LYS A 453 24.29 8.13 1.12
CA LYS A 453 24.76 8.25 -0.27
C LYS A 453 24.90 6.86 -0.89
N LYS A 454 24.28 6.65 -2.05
CA LYS A 454 24.40 5.42 -2.85
C LYS A 454 24.78 5.76 -4.28
N GLY A 455 25.89 5.19 -4.76
CA GLY A 455 26.24 5.22 -6.17
C GLY A 455 25.23 4.41 -6.98
N LEU A 456 24.72 4.97 -8.07
CA LEU A 456 23.95 4.26 -9.07
C LEU A 456 24.77 4.11 -10.36
N ARG A 457 24.45 3.07 -11.14
CA ARG A 457 24.86 2.96 -12.54
C ARG A 457 23.63 2.79 -13.42
N PRO A 458 22.96 3.89 -13.81
CA PRO A 458 21.89 3.82 -14.81
C PRO A 458 22.43 3.31 -16.15
N VAL A 459 21.59 2.63 -16.93
CA VAL A 459 21.92 2.22 -18.30
C VAL A 459 21.00 2.95 -19.27
N LEU A 460 21.58 3.52 -20.33
CA LEU A 460 20.93 4.39 -21.30
C LEU A 460 21.04 3.79 -22.70
N TRP A 461 19.91 3.69 -23.39
CA TRP A 461 19.83 3.29 -24.79
C TRP A 461 19.63 4.56 -25.63
N LEU A 462 20.69 5.04 -26.26
CA LEU A 462 20.66 6.29 -27.02
C LEU A 462 20.53 6.00 -28.53
N SER A 463 19.50 6.58 -29.15
CA SER A 463 19.25 6.52 -30.59
C SER A 463 19.52 7.88 -31.23
N THR A 464 20.19 7.89 -32.39
CA THR A 464 20.31 9.06 -33.29
C THR A 464 19.13 9.19 -34.25
N ASN A 465 18.27 8.17 -34.33
CA ASN A 465 17.25 8.04 -35.36
C ASN A 465 15.83 8.32 -34.82
N PHE A 466 15.69 8.67 -33.54
CA PHE A 466 14.40 9.05 -32.96
C PHE A 466 14.02 10.47 -33.40
N PRO A 467 12.74 10.78 -33.71
CA PRO A 467 12.40 12.07 -34.34
C PRO A 467 12.46 13.30 -33.41
N LEU A 468 12.53 13.09 -32.10
CA LEU A 468 12.62 14.11 -31.06
C LEU A 468 14.01 14.08 -30.42
N GLN A 469 14.60 15.24 -30.09
CA GLN A 469 15.89 15.32 -29.39
C GLN A 469 15.70 15.44 -27.88
N THR A 470 16.73 15.08 -27.09
CA THR A 470 16.69 15.20 -25.63
C THR A 470 16.44 16.65 -25.18
N GLU A 471 17.02 17.63 -25.87
CA GLU A 471 16.84 19.06 -25.59
C GLU A 471 15.40 19.54 -25.80
N GLU A 472 14.65 18.92 -26.72
CA GLU A 472 13.23 19.21 -26.97
C GLU A 472 12.31 18.54 -25.92
N LEU A 473 12.75 17.43 -25.31
CA LEU A 473 12.01 16.77 -24.25
C LEU A 473 12.07 17.54 -22.92
N LEU A 474 13.21 18.14 -22.57
CA LEU A 474 13.42 18.80 -21.28
C LEU A 474 12.36 19.89 -20.93
N PRO A 475 11.95 20.81 -21.83
CA PRO A 475 10.88 21.77 -21.56
C PRO A 475 9.53 21.12 -21.21
N LEU A 476 9.21 19.99 -21.82
CA LEU A 476 7.97 19.24 -21.57
C LEU A 476 8.03 18.54 -20.22
N LEU A 477 9.20 17.99 -19.86
CA LEU A 477 9.43 17.46 -18.51
C LEU A 477 9.38 18.56 -17.45
N ASP A 478 9.83 19.79 -17.73
CA ASP A 478 9.76 20.91 -16.77
C ASP A 478 8.32 21.34 -16.44
N ILE A 479 7.41 21.32 -17.43
CA ILE A 479 5.97 21.53 -17.19
C ILE A 479 5.40 20.48 -16.23
N LEU A 480 5.74 19.20 -16.46
CA LEU A 480 5.14 18.05 -15.76
C LEU A 480 5.86 17.71 -14.42
N ALA A 481 7.15 18.02 -14.28
CA ALA A 481 7.96 17.77 -13.07
C ALA A 481 7.48 18.53 -11.84
N ASN A 482 6.78 19.65 -12.04
CA ASN A 482 6.08 20.39 -11.00
C ASN A 482 5.01 19.55 -10.27
N LYS A 483 4.50 18.50 -10.91
CA LYS A 483 3.46 17.60 -10.39
C LYS A 483 3.96 16.19 -10.14
N VAL A 484 4.66 15.62 -11.09
CA VAL A 484 4.97 14.19 -11.11
C VAL A 484 6.39 13.96 -10.58
N LYS A 485 6.51 13.43 -9.35
CA LYS A 485 7.80 13.07 -8.72
C LYS A 485 8.69 12.22 -9.65
N ALA A 486 8.10 11.27 -10.38
CA ALA A 486 8.83 10.38 -11.31
C ALA A 486 9.43 11.15 -12.50
N ILE A 487 8.64 12.00 -13.16
CA ILE A 487 9.13 12.88 -14.24
C ILE A 487 10.22 13.81 -13.73
N ARG A 488 10.08 14.37 -12.53
CA ARG A 488 11.14 15.18 -11.92
C ARG A 488 12.46 14.41 -11.78
N ARG A 489 12.45 13.14 -11.36
CA ARG A 489 13.67 12.31 -11.27
C ARG A 489 14.25 11.95 -12.64
N LEU A 490 13.40 11.66 -13.62
CA LEU A 490 13.82 11.44 -14.99
C LEU A 490 14.47 12.71 -15.57
N ARG A 491 13.87 13.88 -15.33
CA ARG A 491 14.40 15.19 -15.69
C ARG A 491 15.74 15.47 -15.03
N GLU A 492 15.85 15.26 -13.71
CA GLU A 492 17.12 15.39 -12.96
C GLU A 492 18.21 14.50 -13.58
N LEU A 493 17.92 13.23 -13.87
CA LEU A 493 18.84 12.30 -14.52
C LEU A 493 19.24 12.73 -15.95
N LEU A 494 18.29 13.21 -16.75
CA LEU A 494 18.51 13.64 -18.14
C LEU A 494 19.14 15.04 -18.28
N THR A 495 19.44 15.75 -17.18
CA THR A 495 20.17 17.03 -17.24
C THR A 495 21.67 16.91 -17.57
N THR A 496 22.20 15.69 -17.69
CA THR A 496 23.59 15.48 -18.14
C THR A 496 23.81 15.80 -19.60
N LYS A 497 25.06 16.08 -19.97
CA LYS A 497 25.51 16.20 -21.36
C LYS A 497 25.50 14.84 -22.07
N LEU A 498 24.31 14.42 -22.53
CA LEU A 498 24.19 13.35 -23.51
C LEU A 498 24.87 13.77 -24.83
N PRO A 499 25.29 12.83 -25.70
CA PRO A 499 25.78 13.16 -27.03
C PRO A 499 24.72 13.94 -27.84
N THR A 500 25.15 15.03 -28.47
CA THR A 500 24.31 15.90 -29.30
C THR A 500 23.61 15.11 -30.41
N GLY A 501 22.32 15.39 -30.65
CA GLY A 501 21.53 14.64 -31.65
C GLY A 501 21.18 13.21 -31.24
N THR A 502 21.13 12.90 -29.94
CA THR A 502 20.63 11.61 -29.44
C THR A 502 19.41 11.73 -28.53
N PHE A 503 18.63 10.65 -28.45
CA PHE A 503 17.45 10.51 -27.60
C PHE A 503 17.49 9.19 -26.80
N PRO A 504 17.15 9.21 -25.49
CA PRO A 504 17.19 8.04 -24.61
C PRO A 504 15.93 7.17 -24.75
N VAL A 505 15.81 6.39 -25.84
CA VAL A 505 14.63 5.54 -26.12
C VAL A 505 14.30 4.52 -25.02
N LYS A 506 15.29 4.16 -24.19
CA LYS A 506 15.12 3.38 -22.97
C LYS A 506 16.14 3.80 -21.90
N VAL A 507 15.70 3.81 -20.65
CA VAL A 507 16.48 4.13 -19.45
C VAL A 507 16.25 3.03 -18.42
N ALA A 508 17.32 2.49 -17.82
CA ALA A 508 17.24 1.58 -16.68
C ALA A 508 17.90 2.23 -15.46
N ILE A 509 17.17 2.36 -14.36
CA ILE A 509 17.64 2.95 -13.11
C ILE A 509 17.62 1.86 -12.02
N PRO A 510 18.77 1.42 -11.49
CA PRO A 510 18.79 0.46 -10.39
C PRO A 510 18.27 1.11 -9.09
N VAL A 511 17.46 0.36 -8.32
CA VAL A 511 16.89 0.83 -7.04
C VAL A 511 17.50 0.03 -5.89
N VAL A 512 17.29 -1.28 -5.90
CA VAL A 512 17.94 -2.27 -5.04
C VAL A 512 18.70 -3.27 -5.93
N PRO A 513 19.67 -4.05 -5.41
CA PRO A 513 20.57 -4.88 -6.25
C PRO A 513 19.84 -5.82 -7.23
N THR A 514 18.63 -6.25 -6.88
CA THR A 514 17.81 -7.19 -7.66
C THR A 514 16.63 -6.55 -8.39
N ILE A 515 16.42 -5.23 -8.33
CA ILE A 515 15.28 -4.54 -8.97
C ILE A 515 15.70 -3.21 -9.62
N ARG A 516 15.31 -3.03 -10.89
CA ARG A 516 15.47 -1.80 -11.68
C ARG A 516 14.14 -1.23 -12.15
N VAL A 517 14.03 0.09 -12.19
CA VAL A 517 12.98 0.80 -12.92
C VAL A 517 13.42 0.94 -14.37
N LEU A 518 12.56 0.54 -15.30
CA LEU A 518 12.70 0.72 -16.73
C LEU A 518 11.74 1.82 -17.19
N VAL A 519 12.28 2.83 -17.86
CA VAL A 519 11.51 3.86 -18.58
C VAL A 519 11.74 3.64 -20.07
N THR A 520 10.68 3.47 -20.83
CA THR A 520 10.75 3.15 -22.27
C THR A 520 9.82 4.06 -23.06
N PHE A 521 10.35 4.70 -24.10
CA PHE A 521 9.60 5.55 -25.01
C PHE A 521 9.09 4.68 -26.17
N THR A 522 7.98 4.00 -25.94
CA THR A 522 7.52 2.82 -26.71
C THR A 522 6.91 3.17 -28.05
N LYS A 523 6.28 4.33 -28.16
CA LYS A 523 5.57 4.78 -29.37
C LYS A 523 5.77 6.28 -29.57
N PHE A 524 6.03 6.67 -30.82
CA PHE A 524 6.05 8.06 -31.27
C PHE A 524 5.30 8.13 -32.60
N GLU A 525 4.32 9.03 -32.72
CA GLU A 525 3.60 9.34 -33.95
C GLU A 525 3.64 10.85 -34.16
N GLU A 526 4.16 11.33 -35.29
CA GLU A 526 4.08 12.74 -35.66
C GLU A 526 2.65 13.06 -36.12
N VAL A 527 2.09 14.17 -35.66
CA VAL A 527 0.72 14.59 -35.97
C VAL A 527 0.75 15.55 -37.16
N ASP A 528 0.13 15.15 -38.26
CA ASP A 528 -0.02 16.01 -39.44
C ASP A 528 -1.06 17.11 -39.13
N PRO A 529 -0.74 18.41 -39.31
CA PRO A 529 -1.69 19.50 -39.09
C PRO A 529 -2.91 19.49 -40.04
N ALA A 530 -2.94 18.60 -41.04
CA ALA A 530 -4.11 18.37 -41.90
C ALA A 530 -5.08 17.28 -41.37
N ASP A 531 -4.69 16.44 -40.40
CA ASP A 531 -5.58 15.41 -39.83
C ASP A 531 -6.54 16.02 -38.80
N GLU A 532 -7.83 15.65 -38.84
CA GLU A 532 -8.87 16.14 -37.92
C GLU A 532 -8.65 15.58 -36.50
N PHE A 533 -7.84 16.26 -35.67
CA PHE A 533 -7.60 15.87 -34.29
C PHE A 533 -8.85 16.00 -33.42
N LYS A 534 -9.13 14.97 -32.62
CA LYS A 534 -10.20 14.96 -31.61
C LYS A 534 -9.69 14.33 -30.32
N THR A 535 -9.98 14.95 -29.18
CA THR A 535 -9.71 14.38 -27.85
C THR A 535 -10.36 12.99 -27.72
N PRO A 536 -9.60 11.94 -27.34
CA PRO A 536 -10.18 10.65 -26.99
C PRO A 536 -11.14 10.76 -25.79
N PRO A 537 -12.31 10.07 -25.79
CA PRO A 537 -13.35 10.19 -24.77
C PRO A 537 -12.95 9.46 -23.47
N SER A 538 -12.07 10.12 -22.71
CA SER A 538 -11.63 9.77 -21.35
C SER A 538 -12.33 10.60 -20.27
N SER A 539 -13.12 11.60 -20.67
CA SER A 539 -14.05 12.35 -19.81
C SER A 539 -15.23 12.91 -20.62
N PRO A 540 -16.37 13.25 -19.99
CA PRO A 540 -17.62 13.46 -20.69
C PRO A 540 -17.70 14.81 -21.42
N THR A 541 -17.96 14.76 -22.74
CA THR A 541 -18.42 15.90 -23.52
C THR A 541 -19.89 16.22 -23.21
N ALA A 542 -20.27 17.49 -23.31
CA ALA A 542 -21.62 17.95 -23.02
C ALA A 542 -22.53 17.83 -24.26
N SER A 543 -23.52 16.92 -24.17
CA SER A 543 -24.80 16.90 -24.90
C SER A 543 -24.89 17.57 -26.28
N SER A 544 -24.86 16.75 -27.33
CA SER A 544 -25.70 16.93 -28.53
C SER A 544 -26.47 15.62 -28.80
N GLY A 545 -27.66 15.70 -29.38
CA GLY A 545 -28.66 14.63 -29.33
C GLY A 545 -28.47 13.46 -30.31
N CYS A 546 -29.14 12.35 -29.99
CA CYS A 546 -29.54 11.21 -30.82
C CYS A 546 -28.61 10.74 -31.96
N GLU A 547 -27.97 9.58 -31.76
CA GLU A 547 -27.94 8.53 -32.78
C GLU A 547 -27.79 7.14 -32.13
N SER A 548 -28.32 6.10 -32.77
CA SER A 548 -28.40 4.73 -32.23
C SER A 548 -27.17 3.89 -32.57
N PRO A 549 -26.74 2.93 -31.72
CA PRO A 549 -25.57 2.11 -31.99
C PRO A 549 -25.83 1.09 -33.10
N ALA A 550 -25.21 1.30 -34.26
CA ALA A 550 -25.08 0.28 -35.30
C ALA A 550 -23.87 -0.63 -35.04
N GLU A 551 -23.92 -1.85 -35.58
CA GLU A 551 -22.91 -2.89 -35.39
C GLU A 551 -21.56 -2.53 -36.04
N PHE A 552 -20.45 -2.91 -35.39
CA PHE A 552 -19.13 -2.92 -36.03
C PHE A 552 -18.38 -4.23 -35.76
N THR A 553 -17.92 -4.85 -36.84
CA THR A 553 -17.18 -6.11 -36.85
C THR A 553 -15.66 -5.89 -36.92
N ASN A 554 -14.89 -6.97 -36.77
CA ASN A 554 -13.45 -6.93 -36.53
C ASN A 554 -12.64 -6.26 -37.68
N ALA A 555 -11.74 -5.35 -37.30
CA ALA A 555 -10.59 -4.91 -38.10
C ALA A 555 -9.37 -4.68 -37.16
N SER A 556 -8.17 -5.09 -37.57
CA SER A 556 -6.98 -5.06 -36.70
C SER A 556 -6.06 -3.86 -36.89
N SER A 557 -5.53 -3.34 -35.78
CA SER A 557 -4.25 -2.62 -35.71
C SER A 557 -4.07 -1.38 -36.60
N SER A 558 -4.81 -0.30 -36.30
CA SER A 558 -4.34 1.07 -36.55
C SER A 558 -4.95 2.07 -35.55
N SER A 559 -4.28 3.21 -35.33
CA SER A 559 -4.65 4.26 -34.37
C SER A 559 -5.91 5.03 -34.80
N SER A 560 -7.11 4.48 -34.61
CA SER A 560 -8.39 4.98 -35.18
C SER A 560 -8.92 6.32 -34.64
N TRP A 561 -8.07 7.14 -34.02
CA TRP A 561 -8.41 8.48 -33.51
C TRP A 561 -8.11 9.60 -34.51
N PHE A 562 -7.20 9.36 -35.47
CA PHE A 562 -6.87 10.30 -36.55
C PHE A 562 -7.72 10.02 -37.78
N ARG A 563 -8.55 10.98 -38.20
CA ARG A 563 -9.47 10.82 -39.32
C ARG A 563 -8.85 11.29 -40.65
N ARG A 564 -8.02 10.44 -41.25
CA ARG A 564 -7.40 10.70 -42.56
C ARG A 564 -8.42 10.77 -43.71
N VAL A 565 -8.96 11.96 -43.95
CA VAL A 565 -9.83 12.24 -45.10
C VAL A 565 -8.98 12.42 -46.35
N ARG A 566 -8.87 11.37 -47.18
CA ARG A 566 -8.38 11.50 -48.56
C ARG A 566 -9.41 12.26 -49.40
N SER A 567 -9.31 13.59 -49.41
CA SER A 567 -10.03 14.43 -50.37
C SER A 567 -9.58 14.05 -51.78
N ASN A 568 -10.54 13.60 -52.59
CA ASN A 568 -10.36 13.55 -54.04
C ASN A 568 -10.66 14.94 -54.62
N LYS A 569 -10.03 15.32 -55.73
CA LYS A 569 -10.27 16.63 -56.35
C LYS A 569 -11.71 16.73 -56.85
N ASP A 570 -12.43 17.75 -56.39
CA ASP A 570 -13.05 18.74 -57.27
C ASP A 570 -13.44 20.00 -56.47
N GLY A 571 -13.57 21.14 -57.15
CA GLY A 571 -13.55 22.45 -56.51
C GLY A 571 -14.87 23.22 -56.53
N SER A 572 -15.23 23.82 -55.39
CA SER A 572 -15.91 25.13 -55.34
C SER A 572 -15.73 25.79 -53.97
N SER A 573 -15.91 27.10 -53.90
CA SER A 573 -15.57 27.91 -52.72
C SER A 573 -16.65 27.92 -51.64
N ARG A 574 -16.27 27.73 -50.38
CA ARG A 574 -16.80 28.47 -49.21
C ARG A 574 -15.86 28.33 -48.00
N LYS A 575 -15.66 29.41 -47.24
CA LYS A 575 -14.97 29.37 -45.95
C LYS A 575 -15.86 28.71 -44.91
N SER A 576 -15.33 27.78 -44.13
CA SER A 576 -15.91 27.37 -42.83
C SER A 576 -14.77 27.18 -41.84
N GLN A 577 -14.58 28.16 -40.95
CA GLN A 577 -13.68 28.03 -39.80
C GLN A 577 -14.48 27.43 -38.63
N THR A 578 -14.19 26.18 -38.28
CA THR A 578 -14.74 25.51 -37.09
C THR A 578 -13.80 24.38 -36.64
N LEU A 579 -12.53 24.73 -36.41
CA LEU A 579 -11.51 23.83 -35.88
C LEU A 579 -11.39 24.03 -34.37
N GLN A 580 -12.10 23.23 -33.57
CA GLN A 580 -12.17 23.41 -32.12
C GLN A 580 -12.08 22.08 -31.35
N ASP A 581 -10.85 21.60 -31.12
CA ASP A 581 -10.41 21.03 -29.83
C ASP A 581 -8.90 20.66 -29.81
N PRO A 582 -7.99 21.61 -29.51
CA PRO A 582 -6.62 21.33 -29.08
C PRO A 582 -6.52 21.32 -27.53
N PHE A 583 -7.40 20.53 -26.88
CA PHE A 583 -7.60 20.40 -25.43
C PHE A 583 -8.37 21.57 -24.76
N ALA A 584 -9.49 21.95 -25.36
CA ALA A 584 -10.28 23.13 -25.00
C ALA A 584 -11.10 23.00 -23.71
N ILE A 585 -10.96 24.01 -22.85
CA ILE A 585 -11.83 24.37 -21.72
C ILE A 585 -11.91 25.91 -21.78
N PRO A 586 -13.08 26.61 -21.84
CA PRO A 586 -14.35 26.27 -21.17
C PRO A 586 -15.68 26.61 -21.90
N ALA A 587 -16.77 25.94 -21.51
CA ALA A 587 -18.11 26.54 -21.44
C ALA A 587 -18.58 26.58 -19.98
N GLY A 588 -18.07 27.55 -19.21
CA GLY A 588 -18.35 27.74 -17.78
C GLY A 588 -17.59 26.83 -16.80
N VAL A 589 -16.96 25.75 -17.28
CA VAL A 589 -16.39 24.58 -16.54
C VAL A 589 -15.88 24.87 -15.11
N LEU A 590 -16.61 24.52 -14.05
CA LEU A 590 -18.08 24.53 -13.87
C LEU A 590 -18.36 24.60 -12.36
N ALA A 591 -19.05 25.66 -11.93
CA ALA A 591 -19.57 25.89 -10.56
C ALA A 591 -18.58 25.73 -9.38
N ARG A 592 -17.85 26.81 -9.03
CA ARG A 592 -17.17 26.93 -7.72
C ARG A 592 -18.19 26.78 -6.56
N LYS A 593 -17.86 25.93 -5.57
CA LYS A 593 -18.42 25.84 -4.20
C LYS A 593 -19.87 26.34 -4.00
N LEU A 594 -20.85 25.42 -4.02
CA LEU A 594 -22.09 25.68 -3.29
C LEU A 594 -21.86 25.53 -1.78
N ARG A 595 -22.21 26.58 -1.03
CA ARG A 595 -22.16 26.72 0.45
C ARG A 595 -20.76 26.85 1.09
N THR A 596 -20.28 28.09 1.14
CA THR A 596 -19.58 28.64 2.32
C THR A 596 -20.44 29.73 2.96
N ASN A 597 -20.46 29.80 4.29
CA ASN A 597 -21.43 30.62 5.05
C ASN A 597 -21.08 32.12 5.10
N VAL A 598 -22.13 32.95 5.08
CA VAL A 598 -22.38 34.36 5.54
C VAL A 598 -23.43 34.91 4.55
N CYS A 599 -24.54 35.57 4.90
CA CYS A 599 -25.11 36.16 6.14
C CYS A 599 -26.39 35.39 6.56
N GLY A 600 -27.15 35.68 7.62
CA GLY A 600 -27.18 36.82 8.55
C GLY A 600 -28.62 37.32 8.77
N THR A 601 -29.29 36.84 9.84
CA THR A 601 -30.57 37.32 10.41
C THR A 601 -31.80 37.57 9.52
N THR A 602 -32.93 36.89 9.80
CA THR A 602 -34.17 37.55 10.32
C THR A 602 -35.31 36.56 10.65
N LYS A 603 -35.78 36.63 11.92
CA LYS A 603 -37.09 36.33 12.54
C LYS A 603 -38.10 35.28 11.98
N ILE A 604 -38.37 34.28 12.86
CA ILE A 604 -39.69 33.97 13.48
C ILE A 604 -40.93 33.72 12.59
N PHE A 605 -41.51 32.49 12.67
CA PHE A 605 -42.85 32.32 13.29
C PHE A 605 -43.06 30.92 13.91
N ARG A 606 -43.92 30.84 14.94
CA ARG A 606 -44.34 29.60 15.63
C ARG A 606 -45.61 29.03 15.00
N ARG A 607 -45.84 27.71 15.16
CA ARG A 607 -47.13 27.21 15.69
C ARG A 607 -47.02 25.83 16.34
N THR A 608 -47.85 25.64 17.37
CA THR A 608 -48.13 24.40 18.13
C THR A 608 -49.34 23.68 17.45
N CYS A 609 -49.91 22.54 17.86
CA CYS A 609 -50.05 21.79 19.12
C CYS A 609 -49.99 20.27 18.83
N SER A 610 -49.42 19.42 19.68
CA SER A 610 -50.02 18.72 20.85
C SER A 610 -51.06 17.62 20.53
N THR A 611 -50.63 16.37 20.76
CA THR A 611 -51.34 15.22 21.39
C THR A 611 -52.87 15.12 21.33
N ASN A 612 -53.35 13.90 21.01
CA ASN A 612 -54.43 13.27 21.76
C ASN A 612 -54.18 11.76 21.92
N ILE A 613 -54.62 11.19 23.04
CA ILE A 613 -54.56 9.75 23.36
C ILE A 613 -55.99 9.27 23.58
N VAL A 614 -56.36 8.15 22.96
CA VAL A 614 -57.51 7.34 23.40
C VAL A 614 -57.09 5.87 23.38
N SER A 615 -57.28 5.19 24.50
CA SER A 615 -57.08 3.76 24.66
C SER A 615 -58.42 3.05 24.81
N SER A 616 -58.63 1.94 24.10
CA SER A 616 -59.74 1.02 24.38
C SER A 616 -59.25 -0.43 24.28
N SER A 617 -59.61 -1.22 25.29
CA SER A 617 -59.16 -2.60 25.48
C SER A 617 -60.30 -3.58 25.24
N VAL A 618 -60.08 -4.63 24.45
CA VAL A 618 -60.95 -5.82 24.40
C VAL A 618 -60.08 -7.07 24.38
N SER A 619 -60.45 -8.07 25.18
CA SER A 619 -59.78 -9.36 25.31
C SER A 619 -60.08 -10.31 24.16
N ILE A 620 -59.11 -11.16 23.79
CA ILE A 620 -59.31 -12.31 22.90
C ILE A 620 -59.28 -13.58 23.75
N GLY A 621 -60.31 -14.42 23.63
CA GLY A 621 -60.32 -15.79 24.14
C GLY A 621 -59.92 -16.80 23.07
N GLU A 622 -59.48 -17.98 23.48
CA GLU A 622 -59.02 -19.04 22.57
C GLU A 622 -60.19 -19.74 21.84
N SER A 623 -60.03 -20.03 20.54
CA SER A 623 -60.00 -21.42 20.04
C SER A 623 -60.10 -21.54 18.50
N ASN A 624 -59.48 -22.59 17.97
CA ASN A 624 -59.76 -23.29 16.71
C ASN A 624 -59.91 -22.49 15.39
N ALA A 625 -58.78 -22.40 14.69
CA ALA A 625 -58.60 -23.00 13.37
C ALA A 625 -59.71 -22.79 12.31
N LYS A 626 -59.61 -21.69 11.56
CA LYS A 626 -60.13 -21.60 10.18
C LYS A 626 -59.01 -21.19 9.21
N ARG A 627 -59.09 -21.73 8.00
CA ARG A 627 -58.13 -21.47 6.91
C ARG A 627 -58.32 -20.06 6.38
N ASN A 628 -57.29 -19.22 6.41
CA ASN A 628 -57.27 -17.93 5.72
C ASN A 628 -56.26 -17.97 4.58
N LEU A 629 -56.73 -17.78 3.34
CA LEU A 629 -55.86 -17.46 2.21
C LEU A 629 -55.62 -15.94 2.21
N THR A 630 -54.56 -15.51 2.89
CA THR A 630 -54.01 -14.15 2.77
C THR A 630 -52.50 -14.29 2.63
N GLY A 631 -52.01 -14.14 1.39
CA GLY A 631 -50.63 -14.46 1.02
C GLY A 631 -49.61 -13.40 1.44
N ASP A 632 -49.33 -13.31 2.74
CA ASP A 632 -48.18 -12.54 3.23
C ASP A 632 -46.95 -13.44 3.34
N SER A 633 -45.99 -13.22 2.45
CA SER A 633 -44.78 -14.05 2.30
C SER A 633 -43.72 -13.67 3.33
N PRO A 634 -43.04 -14.64 3.98
CA PRO A 634 -42.14 -14.37 5.09
C PRO A 634 -41.02 -13.40 4.72
N GLN A 635 -41.00 -12.25 5.41
CA GLN A 635 -40.01 -11.19 5.26
C GLN A 635 -39.04 -11.16 6.45
N HIS A 636 -37.75 -11.11 6.13
CA HIS A 636 -36.64 -11.05 7.07
C HIS A 636 -35.78 -9.81 6.82
N ASP A 637 -34.94 -9.45 7.79
CA ASP A 637 -33.87 -8.46 7.60
C ASP A 637 -32.71 -9.11 6.83
N ILE A 638 -32.28 -10.29 7.29
CA ILE A 638 -31.13 -11.02 6.74
C ILE A 638 -31.55 -12.45 6.40
N ALA A 639 -31.16 -12.93 5.22
CA ALA A 639 -31.22 -14.35 4.85
C ALA A 639 -29.81 -14.92 4.71
N ILE A 640 -29.41 -15.77 5.64
CA ILE A 640 -28.14 -16.51 5.62
C ILE A 640 -28.37 -17.83 4.90
N VAL A 641 -27.80 -17.98 3.70
CA VAL A 641 -27.89 -19.21 2.89
C VAL A 641 -26.64 -20.04 3.17
N GLY A 642 -26.82 -21.22 3.77
CA GLY A 642 -25.74 -22.05 4.31
C GLY A 642 -25.63 -21.92 5.84
N GLY A 643 -26.03 -22.97 6.55
CA GLY A 643 -26.00 -23.11 8.01
C GLY A 643 -24.78 -23.91 8.50
N GLY A 644 -23.67 -23.88 7.75
CA GLY A 644 -22.38 -24.35 8.21
C GLY A 644 -21.76 -23.42 9.25
N MET A 645 -20.57 -23.78 9.78
CA MET A 645 -19.88 -23.07 10.85
C MET A 645 -19.85 -21.54 10.66
N VAL A 646 -19.48 -21.05 9.47
CA VAL A 646 -19.39 -19.60 9.19
C VAL A 646 -20.76 -18.90 9.24
N GLY A 647 -21.80 -19.54 8.69
CA GLY A 647 -23.16 -18.98 8.68
C GLY A 647 -23.81 -18.94 10.07
N ILE A 648 -23.62 -19.99 10.88
CA ILE A 648 -24.12 -20.02 12.26
C ILE A 648 -23.30 -19.12 13.18
N ALA A 649 -21.98 -19.00 12.98
CA ALA A 649 -21.16 -18.01 13.69
C ALA A 649 -21.57 -16.56 13.35
N LEU A 650 -21.99 -16.27 12.11
CA LEU A 650 -22.58 -14.97 11.77
C LEU A 650 -23.90 -14.74 12.52
N ALA A 651 -24.81 -15.72 12.54
CA ALA A 651 -26.06 -15.64 13.28
C ALA A 651 -25.82 -15.44 14.79
N ALA A 652 -24.88 -16.18 15.39
CA ALA A 652 -24.48 -16.04 16.78
C ALA A 652 -23.87 -14.65 17.06
N SER A 653 -23.05 -14.11 16.16
CA SER A 653 -22.49 -12.76 16.31
C SER A 653 -23.57 -11.67 16.21
N LEU A 654 -24.56 -11.84 15.33
CA LEU A 654 -25.73 -10.95 15.26
C LEU A 654 -26.60 -11.04 16.52
N ALA A 655 -26.74 -12.22 17.12
CA ALA A 655 -27.44 -12.41 18.40
C ALA A 655 -26.71 -11.75 19.58
N SER A 656 -25.38 -11.88 19.64
CA SER A 656 -24.55 -11.36 20.74
C SER A 656 -24.53 -9.84 20.86
N LYS A 657 -24.73 -9.12 19.74
CA LYS A 657 -24.57 -7.66 19.66
C LYS A 657 -25.91 -6.94 19.95
N PRO A 658 -25.98 -6.02 20.94
CA PRO A 658 -27.23 -5.34 21.32
C PRO A 658 -27.93 -4.59 20.18
N LEU A 659 -27.18 -4.12 19.19
CA LEU A 659 -27.70 -3.39 18.02
C LEU A 659 -28.27 -4.30 16.92
N THR A 660 -28.07 -5.61 16.98
CA THR A 660 -28.49 -6.56 15.93
C THR A 660 -29.39 -7.68 16.45
N LYS A 661 -29.50 -7.88 17.77
CA LYS A 661 -30.36 -8.92 18.37
C LYS A 661 -31.86 -8.81 18.04
N HIS A 662 -32.30 -7.66 17.54
CA HIS A 662 -33.69 -7.40 17.16
C HIS A 662 -34.00 -7.68 15.67
N LEU A 663 -32.99 -8.05 14.88
CA LEU A 663 -33.17 -8.38 13.46
C LEU A 663 -33.86 -9.74 13.30
N ASN A 664 -34.74 -9.84 12.31
CA ASN A 664 -35.31 -11.12 11.90
C ASN A 664 -34.37 -11.81 10.88
N VAL A 665 -33.89 -13.02 11.21
CA VAL A 665 -32.88 -13.75 10.42
C VAL A 665 -33.42 -15.09 9.90
N ALA A 666 -33.49 -15.24 8.58
CA ALA A 666 -33.68 -16.54 7.95
C ALA A 666 -32.34 -17.30 7.86
N ILE A 667 -32.34 -18.59 8.15
CA ILE A 667 -31.21 -19.51 7.92
C ILE A 667 -31.70 -20.59 6.95
N ILE A 668 -31.14 -20.62 5.74
CA ILE A 668 -31.58 -21.50 4.64
C ILE A 668 -30.49 -22.54 4.39
N ASP A 669 -30.72 -23.78 4.84
CA ASP A 669 -29.85 -24.93 4.56
C ASP A 669 -30.58 -26.25 4.82
N ASN A 670 -30.42 -27.22 3.93
CA ASN A 670 -30.93 -28.59 4.08
C ASN A 670 -29.94 -29.46 4.90
N ASN A 671 -29.43 -28.92 6.01
CA ASN A 671 -28.55 -29.61 6.94
C ASN A 671 -29.37 -30.11 8.15
N PRO A 672 -29.59 -31.42 8.31
CA PRO A 672 -30.46 -31.96 9.37
C PRO A 672 -29.93 -31.71 10.79
N LEU A 673 -28.65 -31.35 10.94
CA LEU A 673 -28.06 -31.00 12.24
C LEU A 673 -28.63 -29.71 12.84
N LEU A 674 -29.24 -28.84 12.02
CA LEU A 674 -29.82 -27.56 12.48
C LEU A 674 -31.11 -27.72 13.29
N GLY A 675 -31.82 -28.84 13.11
CA GLY A 675 -33.10 -29.13 13.77
C GLY A 675 -32.99 -29.98 15.05
N ARG A 676 -31.79 -30.29 15.54
CA ARG A 676 -31.57 -31.18 16.71
C ARG A 676 -30.56 -30.58 17.67
N LYS A 677 -30.81 -30.73 18.98
CA LYS A 677 -29.77 -30.59 20.01
C LYS A 677 -28.85 -31.81 19.94
N ASN A 678 -27.67 -31.64 19.33
CA ASN A 678 -26.69 -32.71 19.18
C ASN A 678 -25.89 -32.84 20.47
N ILE A 679 -26.24 -33.81 21.32
CA ILE A 679 -25.35 -34.29 22.38
C ILE A 679 -24.26 -35.13 21.69
N ILE A 680 -23.00 -34.74 21.87
CA ILE A 680 -21.86 -35.52 21.35
C ILE A 680 -21.45 -36.50 22.44
N GLU A 681 -21.63 -37.79 22.17
CA GLU A 681 -21.32 -38.87 23.10
C GLU A 681 -19.79 -39.06 23.20
N LYS A 682 -19.22 -38.66 24.34
CA LYS A 682 -17.76 -38.65 24.59
C LYS A 682 -17.08 -40.03 24.50
N GLY A 683 -17.84 -41.12 24.42
CA GLY A 683 -17.33 -42.48 24.24
C GLY A 683 -16.88 -42.84 22.82
N TYR A 684 -17.18 -42.01 21.81
CA TYR A 684 -16.78 -42.26 20.42
C TYR A 684 -15.44 -41.62 20.04
N PRO A 685 -14.70 -42.21 19.07
CA PRO A 685 -13.47 -41.61 18.54
C PRO A 685 -13.75 -40.26 17.86
N PRO A 686 -12.79 -39.31 17.89
CA PRO A 686 -12.99 -37.97 17.33
C PRO A 686 -13.32 -37.95 15.83
N ASP A 687 -14.22 -37.06 15.42
CA ASP A 687 -14.58 -36.88 14.02
C ASP A 687 -13.35 -36.49 13.17
N PRO A 688 -13.06 -37.21 12.07
CA PRO A 688 -11.89 -36.92 11.23
C PRO A 688 -11.91 -35.55 10.53
N ARG A 689 -13.02 -34.80 10.58
CA ARG A 689 -13.08 -33.38 10.20
C ARG A 689 -12.89 -32.48 11.42
N VAL A 690 -11.66 -32.25 11.82
CA VAL A 690 -11.29 -31.19 12.76
C VAL A 690 -10.96 -29.87 12.04
N SER A 691 -10.86 -28.78 12.80
CA SER A 691 -10.21 -27.53 12.40
C SER A 691 -9.27 -27.03 13.50
N THR A 692 -8.18 -26.39 13.10
CA THR A 692 -7.32 -25.62 13.99
C THR A 692 -7.90 -24.23 14.18
N VAL A 693 -8.17 -23.84 15.42
CA VAL A 693 -8.77 -22.57 15.84
C VAL A 693 -7.67 -21.69 16.42
N THR A 694 -7.46 -20.50 15.85
CA THR A 694 -6.40 -19.56 16.28
C THR A 694 -6.84 -18.73 17.50
N PRO A 695 -5.92 -18.17 18.31
CA PRO A 695 -6.25 -17.30 19.44
C PRO A 695 -7.24 -16.17 19.12
N ALA A 696 -7.09 -15.50 17.96
CA ALA A 696 -8.05 -14.48 17.52
C ALA A 696 -9.47 -15.05 17.31
N THR A 697 -9.58 -16.25 16.73
CA THR A 697 -10.86 -16.95 16.58
C THR A 697 -11.40 -17.43 17.93
N ILE A 698 -10.55 -17.89 18.86
CA ILE A 698 -10.95 -18.26 20.22
C ILE A 698 -11.56 -17.05 20.94
N SER A 699 -10.96 -15.86 20.80
CA SER A 699 -11.53 -14.61 21.33
C SER A 699 -12.92 -14.34 20.73
N PHE A 700 -13.06 -14.37 19.40
CA PHE A 700 -14.35 -14.18 18.74
C PHE A 700 -15.41 -15.20 19.18
N LEU A 701 -15.04 -16.47 19.38
CA LEU A 701 -15.94 -17.51 19.86
C LEU A 701 -16.30 -17.32 21.36
N LYS A 702 -15.44 -16.67 22.16
CA LYS A 702 -15.77 -16.22 23.52
C LYS A 702 -16.72 -15.02 23.49
N ASP A 703 -16.47 -14.03 22.63
CA ASP A 703 -17.30 -12.82 22.48
C ASP A 703 -18.75 -13.12 22.09
N ILE A 704 -18.98 -14.13 21.24
CA ILE A 704 -20.34 -14.59 20.86
C ILE A 704 -20.95 -15.60 21.85
N GLY A 705 -20.23 -15.96 22.93
CA GLY A 705 -20.68 -16.91 23.94
C GLY A 705 -20.69 -18.38 23.52
N ALA A 706 -19.99 -18.75 22.44
CA ALA A 706 -19.93 -20.13 21.92
C ALA A 706 -18.86 -20.99 22.59
N TRP A 707 -17.78 -20.37 23.07
CA TRP A 707 -16.63 -21.09 23.60
C TRP A 707 -16.94 -21.96 24.83
N LYS A 708 -17.90 -21.55 25.68
CA LYS A 708 -18.33 -22.35 26.85
C LYS A 708 -18.75 -23.79 26.47
N TYR A 709 -19.49 -23.96 25.37
CA TYR A 709 -19.92 -25.29 24.91
C TYR A 709 -18.78 -26.07 24.24
N ILE A 710 -17.76 -25.38 23.72
CA ILE A 710 -16.57 -26.02 23.15
C ILE A 710 -15.71 -26.59 24.28
N GLU A 711 -15.57 -25.85 25.38
CA GLU A 711 -14.87 -26.28 26.60
C GLU A 711 -15.58 -27.44 27.31
N GLU A 712 -16.91 -27.53 27.22
CA GLU A 712 -17.71 -28.69 27.65
C GLU A 712 -17.48 -29.96 26.80
N GLN A 713 -16.91 -29.85 25.59
CA GLN A 713 -16.74 -30.93 24.61
C GLN A 713 -15.26 -31.28 24.35
N ARG A 714 -14.97 -32.27 23.49
CA ARG A 714 -13.59 -32.62 23.14
C ARG A 714 -12.93 -31.50 22.33
N HIS A 715 -11.79 -31.03 22.83
CA HIS A 715 -10.94 -30.01 22.23
C HIS A 715 -9.49 -30.23 22.71
N ALA A 716 -8.49 -29.73 21.98
CA ALA A 716 -7.08 -29.85 22.36
C ALA A 716 -6.26 -28.58 22.07
N TYR A 717 -5.78 -27.95 23.14
CA TYR A 717 -4.81 -26.87 23.06
C TYR A 717 -3.41 -27.39 22.72
N PHE A 718 -2.62 -26.59 22.01
CA PHE A 718 -1.19 -26.84 21.82
C PHE A 718 -0.37 -25.56 22.03
N ASP A 719 0.70 -25.67 22.83
CA ASP A 719 1.66 -24.59 23.08
C ASP A 719 2.82 -24.59 22.07
N LYS A 720 2.99 -25.69 21.32
CA LYS A 720 4.15 -25.95 20.45
C LYS A 720 3.76 -26.44 19.05
N MET A 721 4.60 -26.09 18.08
CA MET A 721 4.56 -26.62 16.72
C MET A 721 5.98 -26.95 16.26
N GLN A 722 6.19 -28.10 15.60
CA GLN A 722 7.47 -28.42 14.96
C GLN A 722 7.28 -28.63 13.45
N VAL A 723 8.08 -27.93 12.67
CA VAL A 723 8.07 -27.97 11.20
C VAL A 723 9.45 -28.41 10.69
N TRP A 724 9.50 -29.39 9.78
CA TRP A 724 10.77 -29.84 9.18
C TRP A 724 10.59 -30.35 7.75
N ASP A 725 11.72 -30.50 7.05
CA ASP A 725 11.77 -31.00 5.67
C ASP A 725 12.24 -32.48 5.62
N TYR A 726 11.87 -33.21 4.57
CA TYR A 726 12.31 -34.60 4.36
C TYR A 726 13.82 -34.72 4.20
N THR A 727 14.48 -33.66 3.72
CA THR A 727 15.92 -33.61 3.43
C THR A 727 16.82 -33.77 4.66
N GLY A 728 16.30 -33.62 5.88
CA GLY A 728 17.08 -33.65 7.12
C GLY A 728 18.00 -32.42 7.32
N LEU A 729 17.96 -31.43 6.43
CA LEU A 729 18.88 -30.28 6.45
C LEU A 729 18.42 -29.13 7.37
N GLY A 730 17.28 -29.25 8.06
CA GLY A 730 16.82 -28.25 9.03
C GLY A 730 15.42 -28.50 9.59
N TYR A 731 15.14 -27.88 10.74
CA TYR A 731 13.82 -27.80 11.35
C TYR A 731 13.58 -26.40 11.94
N THR A 732 12.32 -26.07 12.19
CA THR A 732 11.92 -24.91 12.97
C THR A 732 10.87 -25.36 13.99
N ARG A 733 11.21 -25.28 15.28
CA ARG A 733 10.24 -25.41 16.38
C ARG A 733 9.72 -24.04 16.80
N TYR A 734 8.44 -23.95 17.14
CA TYR A 734 7.74 -22.76 17.60
C TYR A 734 7.07 -23.07 18.95
N ASN A 735 7.02 -22.07 19.83
CA ASN A 735 6.43 -22.15 21.17
C ASN A 735 5.66 -20.85 21.44
N ALA A 736 4.44 -20.93 21.99
CA ALA A 736 3.59 -19.75 22.26
C ALA A 736 4.29 -18.70 23.13
N LYS A 737 5.16 -19.15 24.04
CA LYS A 737 5.94 -18.28 24.93
C LYS A 737 7.00 -17.45 24.20
N ASP A 738 7.32 -17.76 22.94
CA ASP A 738 8.15 -16.88 22.12
C ASP A 738 7.42 -15.59 21.73
N VAL A 739 6.08 -15.54 21.75
CA VAL A 739 5.26 -14.32 21.50
C VAL A 739 4.46 -13.89 22.74
N ASP A 740 4.89 -14.32 23.92
CA ASP A 740 4.28 -13.90 25.20
C ASP A 740 2.80 -14.34 25.33
N GLN A 741 2.47 -15.50 24.72
CA GLN A 741 1.16 -16.17 24.73
C GLN A 741 1.22 -17.55 25.41
N ASP A 742 0.07 -18.04 25.89
CA ASP A 742 -0.04 -19.38 26.51
C ASP A 742 -0.26 -20.52 25.49
N ILE A 743 -0.93 -20.24 24.35
CA ILE A 743 -1.29 -21.24 23.33
C ILE A 743 -1.00 -20.73 21.91
N LEU A 744 -0.65 -21.64 21.00
CA LEU A 744 -0.58 -21.36 19.55
C LEU A 744 -1.95 -21.55 18.87
N GLY A 745 -2.81 -22.39 19.45
CA GLY A 745 -4.17 -22.62 18.99
C GLY A 745 -4.85 -23.77 19.73
N CYS A 746 -6.07 -24.08 19.30
CA CYS A 746 -6.85 -25.21 19.79
C CYS A 746 -7.42 -26.00 18.60
N VAL A 747 -7.31 -27.32 18.61
CA VAL A 747 -7.95 -28.19 17.60
C VAL A 747 -9.32 -28.61 18.13
N VAL A 748 -10.34 -28.47 17.28
CA VAL A 748 -11.75 -28.74 17.64
C VAL A 748 -12.43 -29.50 16.50
N GLU A 749 -13.27 -30.48 16.83
CA GLU A 749 -14.08 -31.21 15.86
C GLU A 749 -15.09 -30.25 15.17
N ASN A 750 -15.25 -30.31 13.85
CA ASN A 750 -16.10 -29.35 13.12
C ASN A 750 -17.59 -29.43 13.52
N LYS A 751 -18.03 -30.61 13.99
CA LYS A 751 -19.36 -30.82 14.60
C LYS A 751 -19.50 -30.08 15.95
N VAL A 752 -18.46 -30.07 16.78
CA VAL A 752 -18.42 -29.32 18.05
C VAL A 752 -18.51 -27.82 17.78
N LEU A 753 -17.74 -27.30 16.81
CA LEU A 753 -17.81 -25.89 16.40
C LEU A 753 -19.22 -25.50 15.96
N GLN A 754 -19.82 -26.25 15.02
CA GLN A 754 -21.16 -25.95 14.49
C GLN A 754 -22.25 -26.07 15.57
N SER A 755 -22.23 -27.12 16.39
CA SER A 755 -23.24 -27.33 17.44
C SER A 755 -23.14 -26.29 18.55
N SER A 756 -21.93 -25.92 18.99
CA SER A 756 -21.72 -24.88 20.01
C SER A 756 -22.26 -23.52 19.58
N GLN A 757 -22.01 -23.13 18.33
CA GLN A 757 -22.54 -21.89 17.75
C GLN A 757 -24.07 -21.95 17.59
N LEU A 758 -24.62 -23.11 17.24
CA LEU A 758 -26.07 -23.33 17.15
C LEU A 758 -26.73 -23.23 18.53
N SER A 759 -26.11 -23.73 19.60
CA SER A 759 -26.60 -23.59 20.97
C SER A 759 -26.74 -22.12 21.40
N CYS A 760 -25.75 -21.25 21.09
CA CYS A 760 -25.86 -19.81 21.30
C CYS A 760 -27.06 -19.21 20.56
N VAL A 761 -27.20 -19.55 19.28
CA VAL A 761 -28.30 -19.06 18.44
C VAL A 761 -29.64 -19.51 19.01
N GLN A 762 -29.77 -20.76 19.48
CA GLN A 762 -30.98 -21.31 20.10
C GLN A 762 -31.32 -20.65 21.44
N GLU A 763 -30.36 -20.44 22.35
CA GLU A 763 -30.57 -19.78 23.64
C GLU A 763 -30.83 -18.26 23.54
N SER A 764 -30.42 -17.61 22.44
CA SER A 764 -30.55 -16.16 22.28
C SER A 764 -31.97 -15.68 21.91
N ASP A 765 -32.28 -14.44 22.32
CA ASP A 765 -33.47 -13.65 21.94
C ASP A 765 -33.64 -13.44 20.42
N LEU A 766 -32.63 -13.74 19.59
CA LEU A 766 -32.62 -13.43 18.16
C LEU A 766 -33.82 -14.08 17.46
N GLN A 767 -34.61 -13.26 16.75
CA GLN A 767 -35.69 -13.73 15.89
C GLN A 767 -35.11 -14.48 14.69
N LYS A 768 -35.44 -15.77 14.58
CA LYS A 768 -34.78 -16.70 13.67
C LYS A 768 -35.76 -17.73 13.10
N THR A 769 -35.67 -17.97 11.80
CA THR A 769 -36.42 -19.04 11.12
C THR A 769 -35.46 -19.92 10.34
N ILE A 770 -35.46 -21.23 10.60
CA ILE A 770 -34.62 -22.20 9.90
C ILE A 770 -35.47 -22.85 8.80
N TYR A 771 -35.01 -22.73 7.55
CA TYR A 771 -35.62 -23.32 6.37
C TYR A 771 -34.78 -24.54 5.94
N PRO A 772 -35.30 -25.79 6.07
CA PRO A 772 -34.59 -27.03 5.73
C PRO A 772 -34.58 -27.28 4.21
N ALA A 773 -34.16 -26.27 3.44
CA ALA A 773 -34.26 -26.20 1.99
C ALA A 773 -32.97 -25.64 1.36
N ARG A 774 -32.87 -25.72 0.04
CA ARG A 774 -31.80 -25.08 -0.75
C ARG A 774 -32.35 -23.89 -1.52
N LEU A 775 -31.48 -22.95 -1.87
CA LEU A 775 -31.80 -21.84 -2.76
C LEU A 775 -31.82 -22.31 -4.23
N ASN A 776 -32.94 -22.12 -4.92
CA ASN A 776 -33.09 -22.40 -6.35
C ASN A 776 -32.74 -21.16 -7.19
N SER A 777 -33.47 -20.06 -6.96
CA SER A 777 -33.35 -18.78 -7.67
C SER A 777 -33.33 -17.59 -6.69
N MET A 778 -32.81 -16.45 -7.14
CA MET A 778 -32.74 -15.21 -6.37
C MET A 778 -32.98 -14.02 -7.29
N ASP A 779 -34.12 -13.34 -7.11
CA ASP A 779 -34.51 -12.18 -7.89
C ASP A 779 -34.27 -10.89 -7.08
N MET A 780 -33.59 -9.92 -7.68
CA MET A 780 -33.49 -8.55 -7.16
C MET A 780 -34.60 -7.71 -7.79
N LEU A 781 -35.67 -7.44 -7.04
CA LEU A 781 -36.84 -6.69 -7.54
C LEU A 781 -36.44 -5.29 -8.02
N PRO A 782 -36.54 -4.96 -9.32
CA PRO A 782 -36.17 -3.64 -9.82
C PRO A 782 -37.20 -2.60 -9.42
N SER A 783 -36.75 -1.45 -8.89
CA SER A 783 -37.63 -0.33 -8.52
C SER A 783 -38.30 0.39 -9.72
N SER A 784 -38.17 -0.16 -10.94
CA SER A 784 -38.56 0.44 -12.22
C SER A 784 -39.35 -0.49 -13.15
N SER A 785 -39.79 -1.66 -12.68
CA SER A 785 -40.40 -2.71 -13.53
C SER A 785 -41.83 -3.09 -13.08
N LEU A 786 -42.67 -2.09 -12.83
CA LEU A 786 -44.10 -2.25 -12.48
C LEU A 786 -45.01 -1.42 -13.40
N THR A 787 -44.92 -1.69 -14.70
CA THR A 787 -45.91 -1.25 -15.71
C THR A 787 -46.49 -2.47 -16.41
N GLY A 788 -47.12 -3.35 -15.64
CA GLY A 788 -47.83 -4.55 -16.10
C GLY A 788 -49.19 -4.65 -15.41
N LEU A 789 -50.21 -5.05 -16.15
CA LEU A 789 -51.61 -5.00 -15.71
C LEU A 789 -51.91 -6.10 -14.66
N GLY A 790 -52.38 -5.68 -13.49
CA GLY A 790 -52.79 -6.54 -12.37
C GLY A 790 -53.23 -5.70 -11.18
N GLU A 791 -54.14 -6.23 -10.35
CA GLU A 791 -54.82 -5.50 -9.26
C GLU A 791 -53.85 -4.74 -8.33
N VAL A 792 -54.21 -3.48 -8.01
CA VAL A 792 -53.33 -2.51 -7.34
C VAL A 792 -53.18 -2.81 -5.83
N PRO A 793 -51.99 -3.23 -5.34
CA PRO A 793 -51.67 -3.22 -3.92
C PRO A 793 -51.47 -1.79 -3.43
N SER A 794 -51.41 -1.54 -2.12
CA SER A 794 -51.21 -0.17 -1.64
C SER A 794 -49.89 0.43 -2.17
N THR A 795 -49.90 1.72 -2.46
CA THR A 795 -48.71 2.43 -2.98
C THR A 795 -47.53 2.40 -1.99
N THR A 796 -47.80 2.15 -0.71
CA THR A 796 -46.80 1.93 0.35
C THR A 796 -46.13 0.55 0.22
N ASP A 797 -46.89 -0.51 -0.04
CA ASP A 797 -46.38 -1.89 -0.11
C ASP A 797 -45.40 -2.07 -1.26
N LEU A 798 -45.73 -1.51 -2.43
CA LEU A 798 -44.87 -1.56 -3.62
C LEU A 798 -43.53 -0.85 -3.39
N PHE A 799 -43.55 0.30 -2.70
CA PHE A 799 -42.34 1.07 -2.39
C PHE A 799 -41.42 0.39 -1.36
N MET A 800 -41.99 -0.50 -0.53
CA MET A 800 -41.26 -1.30 0.46
C MET A 800 -40.76 -2.64 -0.13
N ARG A 801 -41.58 -3.33 -0.94
CA ARG A 801 -41.18 -4.59 -1.61
C ARG A 801 -40.10 -4.37 -2.66
N GLY A 802 -40.05 -3.23 -3.33
CA GLY A 802 -38.97 -2.82 -4.24
C GLY A 802 -37.58 -2.59 -3.59
N ARG A 803 -37.39 -3.03 -2.34
CA ARG A 803 -36.12 -3.00 -1.58
C ARG A 803 -35.73 -4.39 -1.03
N LEU A 804 -36.35 -5.46 -1.49
CA LEU A 804 -36.11 -6.82 -0.99
C LEU A 804 -35.56 -7.72 -2.11
N ALA A 805 -34.62 -8.59 -1.75
CA ALA A 805 -34.28 -9.76 -2.55
C ALA A 805 -35.35 -10.83 -2.31
N LYS A 806 -35.86 -11.42 -3.39
CA LYS A 806 -36.75 -12.59 -3.35
C LYS A 806 -35.90 -13.85 -3.52
N LEU A 807 -36.09 -14.83 -2.64
CA LEU A 807 -35.39 -16.11 -2.63
C LEU A 807 -36.41 -17.23 -2.82
N GLU A 808 -36.23 -18.05 -3.86
CA GLU A 808 -37.05 -19.22 -4.12
C GLU A 808 -36.35 -20.47 -3.57
N LEU A 809 -37.08 -21.23 -2.75
CA LEU A 809 -36.55 -22.40 -2.04
C LEU A 809 -36.94 -23.72 -2.73
N SER A 810 -36.13 -24.75 -2.49
CA SER A 810 -36.30 -26.09 -3.10
C SER A 810 -37.55 -26.85 -2.65
N ASP A 811 -38.28 -26.33 -1.67
CA ASP A 811 -39.59 -26.81 -1.19
C ASP A 811 -40.78 -26.02 -1.80
N GLY A 812 -40.50 -25.05 -2.67
CA GLY A 812 -41.49 -24.16 -3.28
C GLY A 812 -41.80 -22.88 -2.48
N ASN A 813 -41.22 -22.72 -1.28
CA ASN A 813 -41.43 -21.51 -0.49
C ASN A 813 -40.68 -20.31 -1.06
N ASN A 814 -41.22 -19.12 -0.83
CA ASN A 814 -40.63 -17.84 -1.23
C ASN A 814 -40.33 -17.00 0.02
N VAL A 815 -39.07 -16.60 0.19
CA VAL A 815 -38.56 -15.83 1.32
C VAL A 815 -38.04 -14.48 0.83
N TYR A 816 -38.30 -13.40 1.57
CA TYR A 816 -37.87 -12.05 1.18
C TYR A 816 -36.91 -11.46 2.22
N ALA A 817 -35.83 -10.82 1.79
CA ALA A 817 -34.79 -10.29 2.69
C ALA A 817 -34.23 -8.92 2.25
N LYS A 818 -33.84 -8.07 3.21
CA LYS A 818 -33.15 -6.79 2.93
C LYS A 818 -31.68 -7.02 2.55
N LEU A 819 -31.06 -8.06 3.10
CA LEU A 819 -29.69 -8.52 2.83
C LEU A 819 -29.66 -10.05 2.70
N VAL A 820 -29.01 -10.56 1.66
CA VAL A 820 -28.70 -11.99 1.48
C VAL A 820 -27.23 -12.23 1.80
N VAL A 821 -26.92 -13.27 2.57
CA VAL A 821 -25.54 -13.67 2.87
C VAL A 821 -25.29 -15.09 2.39
N GLY A 822 -24.35 -15.24 1.45
CA GLY A 822 -23.86 -16.55 1.02
C GLY A 822 -22.83 -17.09 1.98
N ALA A 823 -23.16 -18.15 2.71
CA ALA A 823 -22.30 -18.97 3.55
C ALA A 823 -22.32 -20.45 3.11
N ASP A 824 -22.81 -20.70 1.89
CA ASP A 824 -23.11 -21.99 1.25
C ASP A 824 -21.88 -22.66 0.58
N GLY A 825 -20.69 -22.34 1.07
CA GLY A 825 -19.46 -23.06 0.76
C GLY A 825 -18.83 -22.77 -0.62
N SER A 826 -17.79 -23.54 -0.97
CA SER A 826 -17.00 -23.35 -2.20
C SER A 826 -17.81 -23.49 -3.49
N LYS A 827 -18.95 -24.20 -3.44
CA LYS A 827 -19.94 -24.31 -4.52
C LYS A 827 -21.13 -23.35 -4.36
N SER A 828 -20.93 -22.20 -3.69
CA SER A 828 -21.98 -21.18 -3.44
C SER A 828 -22.86 -20.86 -4.64
N ARG A 829 -24.16 -21.05 -4.45
CA ARG A 829 -25.26 -20.72 -5.35
C ARG A 829 -25.64 -19.25 -5.23
N VAL A 830 -25.53 -18.64 -4.04
CA VAL A 830 -25.72 -17.19 -3.87
C VAL A 830 -24.74 -16.41 -4.74
N ARG A 831 -23.46 -16.79 -4.73
CA ARG A 831 -22.41 -16.16 -5.56
C ARG A 831 -22.69 -16.29 -7.05
N GLU A 832 -23.16 -17.47 -7.49
CA GLU A 832 -23.51 -17.75 -8.88
C GLU A 832 -24.69 -16.89 -9.34
N LEU A 833 -25.79 -16.88 -8.57
CA LEU A 833 -26.99 -16.07 -8.85
C LEU A 833 -26.72 -14.56 -8.78
N ALA A 834 -25.78 -14.12 -7.94
CA ALA A 834 -25.32 -12.73 -7.89
C ALA A 834 -24.40 -12.32 -9.06
N GLY A 835 -24.07 -13.23 -9.97
CA GLY A 835 -23.17 -12.98 -11.11
C GLY A 835 -21.70 -12.79 -10.73
N ILE A 836 -21.32 -13.13 -9.50
CA ILE A 836 -19.99 -12.85 -8.94
C ILE A 836 -19.00 -13.90 -9.47
N LYS A 837 -18.13 -13.47 -10.40
CA LYS A 837 -17.08 -14.31 -10.99
C LYS A 837 -16.03 -14.73 -9.95
N THR A 838 -15.41 -15.89 -10.15
CA THR A 838 -14.29 -16.37 -9.31
C THR A 838 -12.99 -16.48 -10.12
N THR A 839 -11.87 -16.30 -9.43
CA THR A 839 -10.50 -16.53 -9.93
C THR A 839 -9.81 -17.56 -9.06
N GLY A 840 -9.05 -18.49 -9.64
CA GLY A 840 -8.34 -19.51 -8.88
C GLY A 840 -7.95 -20.73 -9.72
N TRP A 841 -7.45 -21.76 -9.05
CA TRP A 841 -7.03 -23.03 -9.63
C TRP A 841 -7.32 -24.20 -8.69
N ASN A 842 -7.49 -25.38 -9.26
CA ASN A 842 -7.35 -26.62 -8.49
C ASN A 842 -5.85 -26.96 -8.43
N TYR A 843 -5.37 -27.51 -7.32
CA TYR A 843 -4.06 -28.15 -7.29
C TYR A 843 -4.20 -29.58 -7.82
N SER A 844 -3.15 -30.10 -8.44
CA SER A 844 -3.08 -31.51 -8.86
C SER A 844 -2.80 -32.45 -7.68
N GLN A 845 -3.43 -32.22 -6.52
CA GLN A 845 -3.18 -32.93 -5.27
C GLN A 845 -4.51 -33.16 -4.53
N ASN A 846 -4.56 -34.24 -3.75
CA ASN A 846 -5.65 -34.54 -2.81
C ASN A 846 -5.10 -34.52 -1.37
N ALA A 847 -5.97 -34.21 -0.41
CA ALA A 847 -5.71 -34.40 1.01
C ALA A 847 -6.45 -35.63 1.53
N ILE A 848 -5.76 -36.48 2.29
CA ILE A 848 -6.35 -37.50 3.16
C ILE A 848 -6.45 -36.92 4.57
N ILE A 849 -7.61 -37.12 5.20
CA ILE A 849 -7.81 -36.87 6.63
C ILE A 849 -8.40 -38.08 7.34
N CYS A 850 -7.87 -38.35 8.54
CA CYS A 850 -8.31 -39.41 9.44
C CYS A 850 -7.85 -39.14 10.88
N THR A 851 -8.54 -39.71 11.86
CA THR A 851 -8.17 -39.71 13.27
C THR A 851 -7.37 -40.98 13.59
N VAL A 852 -6.30 -40.85 14.35
CA VAL A 852 -5.37 -41.92 14.72
C VAL A 852 -5.06 -41.92 16.22
N GLU A 853 -4.71 -43.10 16.74
CA GLU A 853 -4.44 -43.34 18.16
C GLU A 853 -2.93 -43.53 18.41
N HIS A 854 -2.46 -43.03 19.55
CA HIS A 854 -1.08 -43.10 20.01
C HIS A 854 -0.95 -43.84 21.36
N THR A 855 0.26 -44.24 21.73
CA THR A 855 0.54 -44.78 23.09
C THR A 855 0.54 -43.69 24.16
N VAL A 856 0.92 -42.47 23.79
CA VAL A 856 1.07 -41.28 24.63
C VAL A 856 0.21 -40.13 24.10
N GLU A 857 -0.13 -39.18 24.96
CA GLU A 857 -0.90 -37.99 24.59
C GLU A 857 -0.04 -37.02 23.76
N ASN A 858 -0.66 -36.28 22.85
CA ASN A 858 0.03 -35.32 21.98
C ASN A 858 -0.38 -33.88 22.34
N PHE A 859 0.60 -33.00 22.56
CA PHE A 859 0.42 -31.58 22.88
C PHE A 859 1.11 -30.65 21.87
N THR A 860 1.60 -31.20 20.74
CA THR A 860 2.37 -30.46 19.73
C THR A 860 1.76 -30.68 18.35
N ALA A 861 1.66 -29.62 17.55
CA ALA A 861 1.32 -29.72 16.14
C ALA A 861 2.59 -30.06 15.34
N TRP A 862 2.62 -31.22 14.67
CA TRP A 862 3.77 -31.65 13.87
C TRP A 862 3.47 -31.47 12.39
N GLN A 863 4.42 -30.95 11.60
CA GLN A 863 4.27 -30.84 10.15
C GLN A 863 5.60 -31.14 9.44
N ARG A 864 5.63 -32.21 8.64
CA ARG A 864 6.77 -32.56 7.79
C ARG A 864 6.43 -32.29 6.32
N PHE A 865 7.31 -31.63 5.60
CA PHE A 865 7.22 -31.50 4.16
C PHE A 865 7.90 -32.70 3.48
N LEU A 866 7.16 -33.41 2.61
CA LEU A 866 7.64 -34.53 1.80
C LEU A 866 7.66 -34.13 0.32
N PRO A 867 8.36 -34.86 -0.58
CA PRO A 867 8.46 -34.52 -2.00
C PRO A 867 7.11 -34.36 -2.72
N ASN A 868 6.09 -35.13 -2.31
CA ASN A 868 4.79 -35.17 -2.99
C ASN A 868 3.73 -34.28 -2.29
N GLY A 869 4.07 -33.68 -1.14
CA GLY A 869 3.18 -32.85 -0.32
C GLY A 869 3.41 -33.02 1.19
N PRO A 870 3.05 -32.03 2.03
CA PRO A 870 3.18 -32.16 3.48
C PRO A 870 2.27 -33.22 4.13
N ILE A 871 2.77 -33.78 5.22
CA ILE A 871 2.00 -34.50 6.24
C ILE A 871 1.99 -33.70 7.53
N ALA A 872 0.81 -33.50 8.13
CA ALA A 872 0.64 -32.91 9.45
C ALA A 872 -0.04 -33.88 10.42
N LEU A 873 0.35 -33.82 11.68
CA LEU A 873 -0.21 -34.56 12.81
C LEU A 873 -0.64 -33.56 13.88
N LEU A 874 -1.94 -33.33 14.00
CA LEU A 874 -2.55 -32.32 14.85
C LEU A 874 -3.17 -33.00 16.09
N PRO A 875 -2.90 -32.55 17.33
CA PRO A 875 -3.49 -33.16 18.52
C PRO A 875 -5.01 -32.92 18.55
N VAL A 876 -5.82 -33.89 18.99
CA VAL A 876 -7.30 -33.77 19.06
C VAL A 876 -7.83 -33.96 20.49
N GLY A 877 -6.98 -34.45 21.40
CA GLY A 877 -7.29 -34.68 22.81
C GLY A 877 -7.13 -36.16 23.14
N ASP A 878 -7.05 -36.46 24.43
CA ASP A 878 -6.73 -37.79 24.92
C ASP A 878 -5.44 -38.31 24.22
N LYS A 879 -5.46 -39.54 23.68
CA LYS A 879 -4.37 -40.12 22.88
C LYS A 879 -4.58 -39.99 21.36
N PHE A 880 -5.44 -39.09 20.92
CA PHE A 880 -5.80 -38.96 19.50
C PHE A 880 -5.14 -37.78 18.82
N SER A 881 -4.71 -38.00 17.57
CA SER A 881 -4.35 -36.94 16.62
C SER A 881 -5.16 -37.07 15.33
N ASN A 882 -5.32 -35.97 14.60
CA ASN A 882 -5.81 -35.94 13.23
C ASN A 882 -4.62 -35.83 12.27
N ILE A 883 -4.61 -36.67 11.24
CA ILE A 883 -3.64 -36.58 10.14
C ILE A 883 -4.24 -35.72 9.05
N VAL A 884 -3.46 -34.78 8.52
CA VAL A 884 -3.71 -34.11 7.24
C VAL A 884 -2.53 -34.41 6.33
N TRP A 885 -2.69 -35.36 5.40
CA TRP A 885 -1.60 -35.78 4.49
C TRP A 885 -1.98 -35.45 3.05
N THR A 886 -1.20 -34.59 2.40
CA THR A 886 -1.42 -34.20 1.00
C THR A 886 -0.41 -34.88 0.07
N MET A 887 -0.90 -35.31 -1.10
CA MET A 887 -0.16 -36.07 -2.10
C MET A 887 -0.89 -36.04 -3.45
N ASP A 888 -0.32 -36.63 -4.48
CA ASP A 888 -0.96 -36.73 -5.81
C ASP A 888 -2.25 -37.59 -5.76
N PRO A 889 -3.24 -37.36 -6.65
CA PRO A 889 -4.54 -38.04 -6.61
C PRO A 889 -4.48 -39.58 -6.75
N THR A 890 -3.43 -40.10 -7.41
CA THR A 890 -3.13 -41.53 -7.51
C THR A 890 -2.72 -42.07 -6.15
N GLU A 891 -1.63 -41.55 -5.55
CA GLU A 891 -1.17 -41.96 -4.22
C GLU A 891 -2.26 -41.80 -3.16
N ALA A 892 -3.08 -40.75 -3.25
CA ALA A 892 -4.19 -40.54 -2.32
C ALA A 892 -5.29 -41.61 -2.47
N SER A 893 -5.49 -42.13 -3.67
CA SER A 893 -6.42 -43.25 -3.92
C SER A 893 -5.85 -44.58 -3.42
N ASP A 894 -4.53 -44.78 -3.56
CA ASP A 894 -3.82 -45.96 -3.07
C ASP A 894 -3.78 -45.99 -1.54
N ARG A 895 -3.39 -44.88 -0.88
CA ARG A 895 -3.40 -44.74 0.58
C ARG A 895 -4.80 -44.84 1.18
N LYS A 896 -5.87 -44.53 0.43
CA LYS A 896 -7.26 -44.74 0.85
C LYS A 896 -7.70 -46.21 0.74
N SER A 897 -7.27 -46.94 -0.29
CA SER A 897 -7.66 -48.33 -0.54
C SER A 897 -6.79 -49.38 0.18
N MET A 898 -5.57 -49.01 0.56
CA MET A 898 -4.62 -49.78 1.37
C MET A 898 -5.21 -50.34 2.68
N SER A 899 -4.69 -51.47 3.18
CA SER A 899 -5.07 -52.02 4.49
C SER A 899 -4.66 -51.11 5.66
N GLU A 900 -5.27 -51.30 6.83
CA GLU A 900 -5.00 -50.47 8.01
C GLU A 900 -3.53 -50.56 8.45
N ASP A 901 -2.98 -51.76 8.63
CA ASP A 901 -1.58 -51.96 9.07
C ASP A 901 -0.57 -51.30 8.12
N ALA A 902 -0.81 -51.43 6.81
CA ALA A 902 0.04 -50.85 5.78
C ALA A 902 -0.07 -49.31 5.74
N PHE A 903 -1.26 -48.76 6.02
CA PHE A 903 -1.46 -47.32 6.16
C PHE A 903 -0.80 -46.77 7.44
N ILE A 904 -0.97 -47.44 8.58
CA ILE A 904 -0.29 -47.10 9.85
C ILE A 904 1.23 -47.14 9.66
N LYS A 905 1.75 -48.16 9.00
CA LYS A 905 3.18 -48.22 8.65
C LYS A 905 3.58 -47.05 7.76
N ALA A 906 2.88 -46.80 6.66
CA ALA A 906 3.20 -45.70 5.74
C ALA A 906 3.14 -44.31 6.41
N VAL A 907 2.23 -44.09 7.37
CA VAL A 907 2.15 -42.88 8.19
C VAL A 907 3.34 -42.74 9.12
N ASN A 908 3.71 -43.81 9.84
CA ASN A 908 4.88 -43.79 10.71
C ASN A 908 6.17 -43.59 9.90
N ASP A 909 6.34 -44.32 8.79
CA ASP A 909 7.47 -44.17 7.87
C ASP A 909 7.55 -42.72 7.33
N ALA A 910 6.41 -42.10 6.97
CA ALA A 910 6.35 -40.72 6.51
C ALA A 910 6.73 -39.69 7.60
N LEU A 911 6.37 -39.92 8.86
CA LEU A 911 6.69 -39.04 9.99
C LEU A 911 8.11 -39.24 10.55
N ASP A 912 8.66 -40.45 10.45
CA ASP A 912 9.93 -40.90 11.05
C ASP A 912 11.09 -40.80 10.02
N TYR A 913 11.58 -41.91 9.45
CA TYR A 913 12.76 -41.91 8.57
C TYR A 913 12.51 -42.12 7.06
N GLY A 914 11.29 -42.47 6.64
CA GLY A 914 11.01 -43.12 5.34
C GLY A 914 11.33 -42.32 4.06
N TYR A 915 11.50 -41.00 4.17
CA TYR A 915 11.87 -40.12 3.04
C TYR A 915 13.26 -39.46 3.21
N GLY A 916 13.95 -39.70 4.32
CA GLY A 916 15.23 -39.08 4.64
C GLY A 916 15.46 -38.95 6.16
N PRO A 917 16.72 -38.69 6.57
CA PRO A 917 17.11 -38.65 7.97
C PRO A 917 16.46 -37.49 8.75
N HIS A 918 16.42 -37.62 10.07
CA HIS A 918 16.11 -36.49 10.94
C HIS A 918 17.21 -35.44 10.93
N PRO A 919 16.88 -34.15 11.13
CA PRO A 919 17.88 -33.11 11.34
C PRO A 919 18.75 -33.39 12.57
N GLU A 920 20.06 -33.53 12.35
CA GLU A 920 21.03 -33.70 13.44
C GLU A 920 21.09 -32.43 14.29
N THR A 921 20.97 -32.58 15.62
CA THR A 921 21.15 -31.48 16.56
C THR A 921 22.64 -31.28 16.82
N THR A 922 23.29 -30.56 15.90
CA THR A 922 24.71 -30.21 15.94
C THR A 922 25.07 -29.48 17.23
N SER A 923 25.75 -30.19 18.13
CA SER A 923 26.12 -29.73 19.47
C SER A 923 27.53 -29.14 19.56
N SER A 924 28.23 -29.00 18.43
CA SER A 924 29.56 -28.40 18.32
C SER A 924 29.63 -27.48 17.11
N GLY A 925 29.96 -26.21 17.36
CA GLY A 925 29.95 -25.12 16.39
C GLY A 925 30.30 -23.79 17.07
N GLY A 926 31.37 -23.80 17.87
CA GLY A 926 31.65 -22.74 18.83
C GLY A 926 32.12 -21.41 18.23
N SER A 927 31.78 -20.32 18.93
CA SER A 927 32.49 -19.03 18.90
C SER A 927 32.71 -18.36 17.53
N SER A 928 31.66 -17.78 16.93
CA SER A 928 31.84 -16.83 15.81
C SER A 928 30.84 -15.65 15.75
N LEU A 929 29.65 -15.73 16.37
CA LEU A 929 28.59 -14.72 16.22
C LEU A 929 27.97 -14.20 17.55
N SER A 930 28.75 -14.12 18.62
CA SER A 930 28.30 -13.62 19.94
C SER A 930 27.84 -12.15 19.96
N TRP A 931 28.13 -11.37 18.92
CA TRP A 931 27.67 -9.97 18.80
C TRP A 931 26.32 -9.81 18.08
N LEU A 932 25.81 -10.86 17.41
CA LEU A 932 24.49 -10.83 16.74
C LEU A 932 23.35 -11.32 17.65
N THR A 933 23.65 -11.86 18.84
CA THR A 933 22.64 -12.41 19.75
C THR A 933 21.96 -11.33 20.60
N GLY A 934 21.07 -10.57 19.96
CA GLY A 934 19.90 -10.02 20.66
C GLY A 934 19.07 -11.16 21.29
N ALA A 935 18.18 -10.82 22.23
CA ALA A 935 17.51 -11.79 23.13
C ALA A 935 16.97 -13.04 22.42
N VAL A 936 17.67 -14.17 22.60
CA VAL A 936 17.39 -15.44 21.92
C VAL A 936 16.09 -16.05 22.46
N SER A 937 15.10 -16.19 21.57
CA SER A 937 13.80 -16.85 21.83
C SER A 937 13.96 -18.22 22.50
N ILE A 938 13.07 -18.55 23.45
CA ILE A 938 13.15 -19.75 24.29
C ILE A 938 13.24 -21.01 23.43
N SER A 939 12.38 -21.11 22.41
CA SER A 939 12.33 -22.30 21.55
C SER A 939 13.46 -22.39 20.51
N ALA A 940 14.35 -21.39 20.41
CA ALA A 940 15.64 -21.53 19.70
C ALA A 940 16.72 -22.28 20.52
N LYS A 941 16.35 -22.79 21.72
CA LYS A 941 17.15 -23.72 22.53
C LYS A 941 16.52 -25.11 22.64
N GLU A 942 15.31 -25.30 22.09
CA GLU A 942 14.62 -26.59 22.08
C GLU A 942 15.19 -27.48 20.98
N ARG A 943 15.54 -28.72 21.31
CA ARG A 943 16.01 -29.71 20.33
C ARG A 943 14.87 -30.24 19.45
N PHE A 944 15.24 -30.84 18.33
CA PHE A 944 14.35 -31.65 17.51
C PHE A 944 13.80 -32.82 18.35
N GLU A 945 12.48 -33.01 18.30
CA GLU A 945 11.80 -34.17 18.88
C GLU A 945 11.13 -34.99 17.79
N THR A 946 11.09 -36.31 17.98
CA THR A 946 10.37 -37.23 17.08
C THR A 946 8.87 -37.22 17.40
N PRO A 947 7.97 -37.16 16.40
CA PRO A 947 6.53 -37.22 16.62
C PRO A 947 6.09 -38.56 17.26
N PRO A 948 4.98 -38.59 18.01
CA PRO A 948 4.48 -39.81 18.65
C PRO A 948 4.04 -40.84 17.59
N LYS A 949 4.47 -42.09 17.76
CA LYS A 949 4.14 -43.17 16.81
C LYS A 949 2.64 -43.49 16.83
N VAL A 950 2.08 -43.71 15.65
CA VAL A 950 0.67 -44.13 15.47
C VAL A 950 0.60 -45.64 15.66
N VAL A 951 -0.38 -46.10 16.46
CA VAL A 951 -0.59 -47.54 16.71
C VAL A 951 -1.88 -48.10 16.12
N LYS A 952 -2.86 -47.25 15.78
CA LYS A 952 -4.18 -47.67 15.29
C LYS A 952 -4.89 -46.55 14.52
N LEU A 953 -5.72 -46.91 13.55
CA LEU A 953 -6.61 -45.99 12.86
C LEU A 953 -7.95 -45.91 13.60
N SER A 954 -8.39 -44.71 13.98
CA SER A 954 -9.59 -44.51 14.80
C SER A 954 -10.83 -44.10 14.01
N SER A 955 -10.68 -43.81 12.70
CA SER A 955 -11.76 -43.35 11.83
C SER A 955 -11.61 -43.85 10.38
N GLU A 956 -12.65 -43.66 9.57
CA GLU A 956 -12.49 -43.74 8.12
C GLU A 956 -11.45 -42.75 7.57
N ARG A 957 -10.85 -43.11 6.44
CA ARG A 957 -9.94 -42.26 5.65
C ARG A 957 -10.73 -41.49 4.59
N MET A 958 -11.04 -40.24 4.87
CA MET A 958 -11.66 -39.35 3.88
C MET A 958 -10.59 -38.75 2.97
N MET A 959 -10.96 -38.50 1.72
CA MET A 959 -10.10 -37.87 0.71
C MET A 959 -10.87 -36.72 0.05
N PHE A 960 -10.23 -35.57 -0.12
CA PHE A 960 -10.82 -34.40 -0.80
C PHE A 960 -9.82 -33.69 -1.72
N PRO A 961 -10.27 -33.15 -2.87
CA PRO A 961 -9.41 -32.42 -3.80
C PRO A 961 -9.07 -31.03 -3.29
N LEU A 962 -7.90 -30.56 -3.65
CA LEU A 962 -7.34 -29.29 -3.19
C LEU A 962 -7.56 -28.18 -4.22
N SER A 963 -8.02 -27.00 -3.77
CA SER A 963 -8.16 -25.83 -4.66
C SER A 963 -8.00 -24.52 -3.90
N LEU A 964 -7.55 -23.50 -4.62
CA LEU A 964 -7.51 -22.11 -4.19
C LEU A 964 -8.47 -21.32 -5.09
N ARG A 965 -9.47 -20.67 -4.50
CA ARG A 965 -10.51 -19.92 -5.25
C ARG A 965 -10.84 -18.63 -4.53
N HIS A 966 -11.08 -17.55 -5.27
CA HIS A 966 -11.37 -16.23 -4.74
C HIS A 966 -12.50 -15.57 -5.55
N ALA A 967 -13.51 -15.02 -4.90
CA ALA A 967 -14.56 -14.23 -5.54
C ALA A 967 -14.01 -12.87 -5.97
N LYS A 968 -14.24 -12.45 -7.22
CA LYS A 968 -13.74 -11.16 -7.73
C LYS A 968 -14.21 -10.00 -6.85
N ASP A 969 -15.44 -10.09 -6.35
CA ASP A 969 -16.04 -9.16 -5.42
C ASP A 969 -16.74 -9.93 -4.30
N TYR A 970 -16.64 -9.47 -3.05
CA TYR A 970 -17.27 -10.14 -1.90
C TYR A 970 -18.71 -9.68 -1.67
N VAL A 971 -19.11 -8.58 -2.32
CA VAL A 971 -20.38 -7.91 -2.10
C VAL A 971 -20.98 -7.41 -3.41
N SER A 972 -22.29 -7.49 -3.50
CA SER A 972 -23.11 -6.87 -4.56
C SER A 972 -24.30 -6.15 -3.90
N ASN A 973 -25.19 -5.55 -4.69
CA ASN A 973 -26.38 -4.90 -4.15
C ASN A 973 -27.21 -5.93 -3.35
N ARG A 974 -27.40 -5.69 -2.05
CA ARG A 974 -28.08 -6.60 -1.10
C ARG A 974 -27.50 -8.02 -0.99
N VAL A 975 -26.23 -8.23 -1.38
CA VAL A 975 -25.56 -9.54 -1.26
C VAL A 975 -24.18 -9.38 -0.61
N ALA A 976 -23.87 -10.24 0.36
CA ALA A 976 -22.52 -10.44 0.88
C ALA A 976 -22.12 -11.93 0.84
N LEU A 977 -20.84 -12.21 0.67
CA LEU A 977 -20.25 -13.56 0.70
C LEU A 977 -19.26 -13.65 1.87
N VAL A 978 -19.26 -14.76 2.61
CA VAL A 978 -18.40 -15.01 3.80
C VAL A 978 -17.78 -16.41 3.76
N GLY A 979 -16.50 -16.53 4.16
CA GLY A 979 -15.78 -17.81 4.19
C GLY A 979 -15.70 -18.48 2.82
N ASP A 980 -15.90 -19.80 2.78
CA ASP A 980 -15.78 -20.66 1.58
C ASP A 980 -16.54 -20.15 0.33
N SER A 981 -17.62 -19.36 0.50
CA SER A 981 -18.33 -18.74 -0.64
C SER A 981 -17.54 -17.59 -1.28
N ALA A 982 -16.80 -16.82 -0.49
CA ALA A 982 -15.97 -15.68 -0.90
C ALA A 982 -14.53 -16.09 -1.25
N HIS A 983 -13.95 -17.04 -0.51
CA HIS A 983 -12.61 -17.57 -0.74
C HIS A 983 -12.52 -19.02 -0.26
N THR A 984 -11.83 -19.87 -1.01
CA THR A 984 -11.55 -21.27 -0.66
C THR A 984 -10.04 -21.45 -0.65
N VAL A 985 -9.50 -22.07 0.40
CA VAL A 985 -8.04 -22.24 0.59
C VAL A 985 -7.68 -23.70 0.80
N HIS A 986 -6.42 -24.05 0.50
CA HIS A 986 -5.82 -25.32 0.90
C HIS A 986 -5.79 -25.42 2.44
N PRO A 987 -6.04 -26.59 3.07
CA PRO A 987 -6.00 -26.78 4.54
C PRO A 987 -4.60 -26.65 5.17
N LEU A 988 -3.62 -26.08 4.48
CA LEU A 988 -2.25 -25.92 5.01
C LEU A 988 -2.30 -24.89 6.14
N ALA A 989 -1.61 -25.19 7.25
CA ALA A 989 -1.67 -24.42 8.49
C ALA A 989 -3.08 -24.19 9.08
N GLY A 990 -4.11 -24.94 8.65
CA GLY A 990 -5.46 -24.92 9.25
C GLY A 990 -6.27 -23.63 9.08
N GLN A 991 -5.79 -22.64 8.31
CA GLN A 991 -6.30 -21.26 8.36
C GLN A 991 -7.71 -21.05 7.80
N GLY A 992 -8.23 -21.93 6.94
CA GLY A 992 -9.46 -21.68 6.17
C GLY A 992 -10.69 -21.30 6.99
N VAL A 993 -10.97 -22.00 8.10
CA VAL A 993 -12.14 -21.67 8.94
C VAL A 993 -11.97 -20.36 9.70
N ASN A 994 -10.74 -20.02 10.10
CA ASN A 994 -10.41 -18.78 10.82
C ASN A 994 -10.66 -17.55 9.94
N LEU A 995 -10.29 -17.60 8.66
CA LEU A 995 -10.62 -16.56 7.68
C LEU A 995 -12.14 -16.36 7.56
N GLY A 996 -12.92 -17.46 7.54
CA GLY A 996 -14.38 -17.40 7.50
C GLY A 996 -15.02 -16.84 8.78
N PHE A 997 -14.50 -17.18 9.97
CA PHE A 997 -14.97 -16.60 11.22
C PHE A 997 -14.63 -15.10 11.34
N ALA A 998 -13.45 -14.69 10.89
CA ALA A 998 -13.08 -13.27 10.81
C ALA A 998 -13.97 -12.50 9.82
N ASP A 999 -14.39 -13.11 8.71
CA ASP A 999 -15.40 -12.53 7.81
C ASP A 999 -16.76 -12.34 8.51
N ALA A 1000 -17.24 -13.35 9.24
CA ALA A 1000 -18.50 -13.27 9.99
C ALA A 1000 -18.46 -12.19 11.10
N CYS A 1001 -17.33 -12.02 11.77
CA CYS A 1001 -17.11 -10.98 12.76
C CYS A 1001 -17.14 -9.57 12.14
N ALA A 1002 -16.42 -9.37 11.03
CA ALA A 1002 -16.39 -8.10 10.32
C ALA A 1002 -17.74 -7.72 9.68
N LEU A 1003 -18.45 -8.69 9.07
CA LEU A 1003 -19.76 -8.45 8.48
C LEU A 1003 -20.81 -8.10 9.55
N SER A 1004 -20.86 -8.83 10.66
CA SER A 1004 -21.78 -8.48 11.76
C SER A 1004 -21.44 -7.15 12.44
N ARG A 1005 -20.16 -6.73 12.47
CA ARG A 1005 -19.78 -5.38 12.90
C ARG A 1005 -20.22 -4.32 11.90
N ALA A 1006 -20.00 -4.52 10.60
CA ALA A 1006 -20.45 -3.60 9.56
C ALA A 1006 -21.99 -3.41 9.58
N ILE A 1007 -22.75 -4.49 9.80
CA ILE A 1007 -24.21 -4.43 9.97
C ILE A 1007 -24.60 -3.61 11.22
N ALA A 1008 -23.95 -3.85 12.37
CA ALA A 1008 -24.21 -3.10 13.60
C ALA A 1008 -23.85 -1.60 13.49
N GLU A 1009 -22.73 -1.27 12.83
CA GLU A 1009 -22.36 0.11 12.48
C GLU A 1009 -23.41 0.76 11.55
N GLY A 1010 -23.91 0.00 10.57
CA GLY A 1010 -24.93 0.49 9.63
C GLY A 1010 -26.26 0.82 10.30
N ILE A 1011 -26.69 -0.01 11.26
CA ILE A 1011 -27.89 0.22 12.07
C ILE A 1011 -27.70 1.45 12.98
N ALA A 1012 -26.54 1.58 13.64
CA ALA A 1012 -26.21 2.75 14.46
C ALA A 1012 -26.21 4.07 13.67
N LEU A 1013 -25.92 4.02 12.36
CA LEU A 1013 -25.95 5.16 11.44
C LEU A 1013 -27.29 5.35 10.73
N GLY A 1014 -28.30 4.49 10.97
CA GLY A 1014 -29.61 4.55 10.30
C GLY A 1014 -29.58 4.21 8.80
N THR A 1015 -28.54 3.51 8.34
CA THR A 1015 -28.40 3.07 6.92
C THR A 1015 -29.08 1.73 6.66
N ASP A 1016 -29.44 1.48 5.39
CA ASP A 1016 -30.01 0.19 4.97
C ASP A 1016 -28.92 -0.89 4.99
N ILE A 1017 -29.14 -1.98 5.72
CA ILE A 1017 -28.17 -3.08 5.89
C ILE A 1017 -27.82 -3.79 4.57
N GLY A 1018 -28.66 -3.66 3.53
CA GLY A 1018 -28.37 -4.15 2.19
C GLY A 1018 -27.65 -3.15 1.28
N GLU A 1019 -27.36 -1.93 1.74
CA GLU A 1019 -26.75 -0.89 0.91
C GLU A 1019 -25.29 -1.23 0.57
N LEU A 1020 -24.96 -1.20 -0.73
CA LEU A 1020 -23.62 -1.52 -1.23
C LEU A 1020 -22.51 -0.67 -0.58
N ASN A 1021 -22.78 0.59 -0.22
CA ASN A 1021 -21.79 1.46 0.45
C ASN A 1021 -21.42 0.98 1.87
N LEU A 1022 -22.33 0.30 2.56
CA LEU A 1022 -22.07 -0.32 3.86
C LEU A 1022 -21.28 -1.62 3.66
N LEU A 1023 -21.77 -2.48 2.77
CA LEU A 1023 -21.16 -3.79 2.46
C LEU A 1023 -19.74 -3.65 1.89
N LYS A 1024 -19.46 -2.58 1.12
CA LYS A 1024 -18.11 -2.24 0.63
C LYS A 1024 -17.09 -1.98 1.74
N ARG A 1025 -17.49 -1.66 2.98
CA ARG A 1025 -16.57 -1.56 4.13
C ARG A 1025 -16.06 -2.94 4.55
N TYR A 1026 -16.98 -3.90 4.72
CA TYR A 1026 -16.66 -5.30 4.98
C TYR A 1026 -15.73 -5.87 3.90
N GLU A 1027 -16.03 -5.61 2.62
CA GLU A 1027 -15.15 -6.02 1.53
C GLU A 1027 -13.76 -5.37 1.63
N ALA A 1028 -13.68 -4.06 1.83
CA ALA A 1028 -12.41 -3.33 1.89
C ALA A 1028 -11.49 -3.78 3.03
N GLU A 1029 -12.05 -4.33 4.11
CA GLU A 1029 -11.31 -4.89 5.24
C GLU A 1029 -10.90 -6.35 5.01
N ARG A 1030 -11.84 -7.20 4.57
CA ARG A 1030 -11.64 -8.66 4.54
C ARG A 1030 -10.99 -9.18 3.27
N LYS A 1031 -11.31 -8.60 2.11
CA LYS A 1031 -10.77 -9.03 0.81
C LYS A 1031 -9.25 -8.90 0.73
N PRO A 1032 -8.61 -7.79 1.17
CA PRO A 1032 -7.14 -7.70 1.18
C PRO A 1032 -6.51 -8.70 2.16
N ALA A 1033 -7.05 -8.85 3.36
CA ALA A 1033 -6.54 -9.78 4.37
C ALA A 1033 -6.59 -11.24 3.91
N ASN A 1034 -7.70 -11.64 3.28
CA ASN A 1034 -7.86 -13.00 2.75
C ASN A 1034 -6.94 -13.23 1.55
N ILE A 1035 -6.84 -12.29 0.59
CA ILE A 1035 -5.87 -12.38 -0.52
C ILE A 1035 -4.43 -12.51 0.02
N ALA A 1036 -4.08 -11.77 1.08
CA ALA A 1036 -2.75 -11.83 1.68
C ALA A 1036 -2.44 -13.21 2.29
N MET A 1037 -3.37 -13.79 3.05
CA MET A 1037 -3.23 -15.16 3.57
C MET A 1037 -3.18 -16.20 2.45
N MET A 1038 -4.03 -16.06 1.43
CA MET A 1038 -4.03 -16.95 0.26
C MET A 1038 -2.70 -16.92 -0.50
N ALA A 1039 -2.09 -15.74 -0.67
CA ALA A 1039 -0.79 -15.61 -1.30
C ALA A 1039 0.35 -16.25 -0.47
N VAL A 1040 0.30 -16.16 0.86
CA VAL A 1040 1.24 -16.87 1.75
C VAL A 1040 1.07 -18.39 1.63
N LEU A 1041 -0.16 -18.90 1.74
CA LEU A 1041 -0.44 -20.33 1.67
C LEU A 1041 -0.07 -20.93 0.31
N ASP A 1042 -0.34 -20.23 -0.80
CA ASP A 1042 0.04 -20.65 -2.15
C ASP A 1042 1.55 -20.55 -2.41
N GLY A 1043 2.20 -19.50 -1.93
CA GLY A 1043 3.66 -19.34 -2.00
C GLY A 1043 4.37 -20.47 -1.27
N ILE A 1044 3.89 -20.84 -0.08
CA ILE A 1044 4.34 -22.03 0.66
C ILE A 1044 4.07 -23.28 -0.19
N GLN A 1045 2.83 -23.56 -0.59
CA GLN A 1045 2.48 -24.77 -1.34
C GLN A 1045 3.37 -24.97 -2.58
N LYS A 1046 3.57 -23.91 -3.37
CA LYS A 1046 4.42 -23.94 -4.58
C LYS A 1046 5.90 -24.12 -4.28
N MET A 1047 6.42 -23.52 -3.21
CA MET A 1047 7.81 -23.71 -2.78
C MET A 1047 8.09 -25.15 -2.29
N TYR A 1048 7.07 -25.86 -1.79
CA TYR A 1048 7.22 -27.27 -1.40
C TYR A 1048 6.90 -28.27 -2.52
N ALA A 1049 6.09 -27.89 -3.52
CA ALA A 1049 5.78 -28.72 -4.69
C ALA A 1049 6.90 -28.77 -5.76
N VAL A 1050 7.89 -27.86 -5.73
CA VAL A 1050 9.02 -27.88 -6.67
C VAL A 1050 10.15 -28.75 -6.15
N ASN A 1051 10.29 -29.96 -6.71
CA ASN A 1051 11.40 -30.87 -6.43
C ASN A 1051 12.62 -30.54 -7.31
N PHE A 1052 13.47 -29.62 -6.86
CA PHE A 1052 14.71 -29.25 -7.56
C PHE A 1052 15.85 -29.07 -6.55
N GLY A 1053 16.91 -29.89 -6.65
CA GLY A 1053 17.96 -30.03 -5.62
C GLY A 1053 18.51 -28.72 -5.03
N PRO A 1054 18.96 -27.76 -5.85
CA PRO A 1054 19.42 -26.45 -5.38
C PRO A 1054 18.36 -25.62 -4.63
N LEU A 1055 17.08 -25.69 -5.05
CA LEU A 1055 15.98 -25.05 -4.34
C LEU A 1055 15.68 -25.75 -3.01
N ASN A 1056 15.77 -27.08 -2.95
CA ASN A 1056 15.57 -27.84 -1.71
C ASN A 1056 16.64 -27.50 -0.66
N ALA A 1057 17.90 -27.29 -1.07
CA ALA A 1057 18.97 -26.81 -0.18
C ALA A 1057 18.71 -25.38 0.35
N LEU A 1058 18.30 -24.46 -0.52
CA LEU A 1058 17.94 -23.08 -0.14
C LEU A 1058 16.72 -23.05 0.80
N ARG A 1059 15.73 -23.93 0.56
CA ARG A 1059 14.52 -24.13 1.38
C ARG A 1059 14.85 -24.64 2.77
N ALA A 1060 15.78 -25.59 2.90
CA ALA A 1060 16.25 -26.06 4.20
C ALA A 1060 17.06 -24.98 4.94
N ALA A 1061 17.92 -24.24 4.24
CA ALA A 1061 18.64 -23.10 4.81
C ALA A 1061 17.69 -21.99 5.31
N ALA A 1062 16.55 -21.77 4.63
CA ALA A 1062 15.51 -20.85 5.07
C ALA A 1062 14.83 -21.29 6.38
N PHE A 1063 14.51 -22.58 6.55
CA PHE A 1063 14.01 -23.10 7.84
C PHE A 1063 15.04 -22.99 8.96
N HIS A 1064 16.30 -23.34 8.68
CA HIS A 1064 17.38 -23.23 9.66
C HIS A 1064 17.58 -21.76 10.07
N GLY A 1065 17.57 -20.82 9.13
CA GLY A 1065 17.60 -19.39 9.42
C GLY A 1065 16.40 -18.90 10.25
N ALA A 1066 15.18 -19.34 9.91
CA ALA A 1066 13.95 -18.99 10.63
C ALA A 1066 13.94 -19.46 12.10
N HIS A 1067 14.70 -20.51 12.44
CA HIS A 1067 14.85 -20.99 13.82
C HIS A 1067 15.65 -20.02 14.70
N TYR A 1068 16.70 -19.39 14.16
CA TYR A 1068 17.58 -18.48 14.91
C TYR A 1068 17.19 -16.99 14.82
N ILE A 1069 16.43 -16.57 13.79
CA ILE A 1069 15.98 -15.18 13.64
C ILE A 1069 14.69 -14.97 14.46
N SER A 1070 14.85 -14.78 15.77
CA SER A 1070 13.72 -14.60 16.72
C SER A 1070 12.67 -13.54 16.31
N PRO A 1071 13.01 -12.37 15.71
CA PRO A 1071 12.01 -11.41 15.24
C PRO A 1071 11.13 -11.92 14.08
N LEU A 1072 11.72 -12.69 13.15
CA LEU A 1072 11.00 -13.33 12.06
C LEU A 1072 10.07 -14.42 12.62
N LYS A 1073 10.57 -15.21 13.58
CA LYS A 1073 9.81 -16.24 14.29
C LYS A 1073 8.59 -15.65 15.03
N LYS A 1074 8.78 -14.57 15.81
CA LYS A 1074 7.67 -13.86 16.48
C LYS A 1074 6.61 -13.39 15.48
N ARG A 1075 7.01 -12.83 14.32
CA ARG A 1075 6.08 -12.41 13.26
C ARG A 1075 5.31 -13.56 12.61
N ILE A 1076 5.97 -14.68 12.32
CA ILE A 1076 5.31 -15.88 11.77
C ILE A 1076 4.24 -16.38 12.74
N ILE A 1077 4.55 -16.46 14.05
CA ILE A 1077 3.59 -16.89 15.06
C ILE A 1077 2.42 -15.88 15.17
N SER A 1078 2.69 -14.57 15.30
CA SER A 1078 1.65 -13.55 15.50
C SER A 1078 0.73 -13.35 14.28
N TYR A 1079 1.24 -13.66 13.07
CA TYR A 1079 0.42 -13.75 11.87
C TYR A 1079 -0.42 -15.03 11.84
N ALA A 1080 0.15 -16.17 12.23
CA ALA A 1080 -0.56 -17.45 12.31
C ALA A 1080 -1.62 -17.50 13.44
N SER A 1081 -1.43 -16.75 14.54
CA SER A 1081 -2.42 -16.59 15.62
C SER A 1081 -3.60 -15.67 15.23
N GLY A 1082 -3.46 -14.92 14.13
CA GLY A 1082 -4.46 -13.99 13.62
C GLY A 1082 -4.49 -12.63 14.32
N GLU A 1083 -3.47 -12.31 15.13
CA GLU A 1083 -3.42 -11.09 15.94
C GLU A 1083 -2.85 -9.88 15.18
N GLN A 1084 -2.06 -10.13 14.13
CA GLN A 1084 -1.52 -9.09 13.24
C GLN A 1084 -1.94 -9.34 11.79
N SER A 1085 -2.28 -8.28 11.07
CA SER A 1085 -2.37 -8.30 9.60
C SER A 1085 -0.97 -8.18 8.98
N LEU A 1086 -0.80 -8.69 7.75
CA LEU A 1086 0.43 -8.48 6.99
C LEU A 1086 0.63 -6.97 6.73
N PRO A 1087 1.79 -6.38 7.07
CA PRO A 1087 2.05 -4.94 6.89
C PRO A 1087 2.06 -4.49 5.42
N LEU A 1088 2.07 -5.44 4.47
CA LEU A 1088 1.88 -5.18 3.04
C LEU A 1088 0.47 -4.68 2.66
N PHE A 1089 -0.53 -4.78 3.55
CA PHE A 1089 -1.94 -4.54 3.20
C PHE A 1089 -2.71 -3.58 4.15
N SER A 1090 -2.00 -2.83 5.00
CA SER A 1090 -2.55 -1.76 5.87
C SER A 1090 -2.05 -0.38 5.45
#